data_AF-A0A1F9VHQ1-F1
#
_entry.id   AF-A0A1F9VHQ1-F1
#
_cell.length_a   1.000
_cell.length_b   1.000
_cell.length_c   1.000
_cell.angle_alpha   90.00
_cell.angle_beta   90.00
_cell.angle_gamma   90.00
#
_symmetry.space_group_name_H-M   'P 1'
#
loop_
_entity.id
_entity.type
_entity.pdbx_description
1 polymer ?
#
loop_
_entity_poly.entity_id
_entity_poly.type
_entity_poly.pdbx_seq_one_letter_code
_entity_poly.pdbx_strand_id
1 'polypeptide(L)'
;MPSLQKTSTAVPGLLFGFAAFLGSFLLFQLELLAGQTVLPHYGGSYYVWTVCLLFYQVVLVGGYAYALLLSERFAPKVLLRLHLALLAASLVLMPALFPAQAFSSPVPDLLWRLALFIAFPFLLLSASTTLCHKLLSDASGKSAFGVFAWSNAGSLAGMFSYTLLVEPALPLASAALLWRGLFAVYALLFAAALLLGFHKSPAREEKEADVEKPRYFLWAVLPAGSAALLAAVTSYQSSATASMPLTWMIPLTVYLLSYALLFSGLELRVNTLRVFLFSLLFVLAGILWRFESSLTTILIALLNWALFFACIVAHRELYLARPRSAALAPRYYLLMGLGGVAGTALVTPVGALRLSFGFADLYIALVVFIGALAYAVRRERGLGLRAMGFSTALLAGLLALGLKLSGETQVYGLRNFYGSYRVEDDKALGLRRFVHGSTVHGIQHLAAGEELKTTVYYSAGSPISELLAAFPAAHVGAVGLGVGVSCADARKGTEWVFYELDPDVVSIARKYFTFLENCKADVSVVTGDARLNLKKEPPGRFDLLYLDAFTGGSVPFHLITKEALELYRSRLKPGGLMVFHVSGNFLDVVSVIRLSAAAAGLQSLEKSISFDTNDPARLSSEWLAVTDNPAHLKKLAKSGWTVPAPRADWRVWTDEYRNVLKAIKW
;
A
#
# COMPACT_ATOMS: atom_id res chain seq x y z
N MET A 1 -35.49 1.74 -48.37
CA MET A 1 -34.67 2.60 -47.48
C MET A 1 -34.66 2.03 -46.06
N PRO A 2 -33.59 1.33 -45.65
CA PRO A 2 -33.29 1.17 -44.23
C PRO A 2 -31.78 1.39 -43.98
N SER A 3 -31.36 2.63 -43.72
CA SER A 3 -29.94 2.90 -43.39
C SER A 3 -29.67 4.08 -42.43
N LEU A 4 -30.69 4.75 -41.86
CA LEU A 4 -30.48 5.98 -41.07
C LEU A 4 -30.65 5.85 -39.54
N GLN A 5 -30.91 4.66 -38.98
CA GLN A 5 -31.10 4.50 -37.52
C GLN A 5 -29.87 3.96 -36.75
N LYS A 6 -28.76 3.60 -37.41
CA LYS A 6 -27.57 3.07 -36.72
C LYS A 6 -26.66 4.14 -36.10
N THR A 7 -26.89 5.43 -36.38
CA THR A 7 -26.01 6.53 -35.95
C THR A 7 -26.40 7.20 -34.63
N SER A 8 -27.58 6.96 -34.05
CA SER A 8 -28.04 7.79 -32.90
C SER A 8 -27.54 7.36 -31.50
N THR A 9 -27.06 6.13 -31.31
CA THR A 9 -26.61 5.65 -29.98
C THR A 9 -25.09 5.72 -29.75
N ALA A 10 -24.30 5.96 -30.81
CA ALA A 10 -22.84 5.98 -30.73
C ALA A 10 -22.30 7.18 -29.92
N VAL A 11 -22.89 8.36 -30.13
CA VAL A 11 -22.48 9.60 -29.44
C VAL A 11 -22.73 9.54 -27.93
N PRO A 12 -23.94 9.17 -27.44
CA PRO A 12 -24.15 8.94 -26.01
C PRO A 12 -23.21 7.89 -25.42
N GLY A 13 -22.97 6.80 -26.16
CA GLY A 13 -22.08 5.71 -25.74
C GLY A 13 -20.65 6.17 -25.51
N LEU A 14 -20.07 6.90 -26.46
CA LEU A 14 -18.71 7.44 -26.35
C LEU A 14 -18.61 8.49 -25.24
N LEU A 15 -19.57 9.40 -25.13
CA LEU A 15 -19.54 10.46 -24.13
C LEU A 15 -19.58 9.91 -22.70
N PHE A 16 -20.56 9.04 -22.40
CA PHE A 16 -20.70 8.46 -21.07
C PHE A 16 -19.65 7.39 -20.77
N GLY A 17 -19.19 6.66 -21.78
CA GLY A 17 -18.05 5.75 -21.64
C GLY A 17 -16.77 6.51 -21.27
N PHE A 18 -16.46 7.60 -21.99
CA PHE A 18 -15.29 8.42 -21.71
C PHE A 18 -15.39 9.19 -20.39
N ALA A 19 -16.58 9.69 -20.02
CA ALA A 19 -16.79 10.31 -18.71
C ALA A 19 -16.56 9.32 -17.56
N ALA A 20 -17.03 8.08 -17.68
CA ALA A 20 -16.75 7.04 -16.69
C ALA A 20 -15.26 6.65 -16.64
N PHE A 21 -14.61 6.54 -17.80
CA PHE A 21 -13.17 6.32 -17.90
C PHE A 21 -12.37 7.43 -17.22
N LEU A 22 -12.63 8.69 -17.57
CA LEU A 22 -11.90 9.84 -17.03
C LEU A 22 -12.19 10.03 -15.54
N GLY A 23 -13.43 9.78 -15.09
CA GLY A 23 -13.79 9.81 -13.68
C GLY A 23 -12.99 8.82 -12.85
N SER A 24 -12.90 7.56 -13.30
CA SER A 24 -12.10 6.53 -12.63
C SER A 24 -10.59 6.74 -12.76
N PHE A 25 -10.13 7.25 -13.90
CA PHE A 25 -8.74 7.67 -14.11
C PHE A 25 -8.30 8.71 -13.08
N LEU A 26 -9.10 9.77 -12.91
CA LEU A 26 -8.84 10.84 -11.95
C LEU A 26 -8.94 10.34 -10.51
N LEU A 27 -9.90 9.47 -10.20
CA LEU A 27 -10.07 8.87 -8.88
C LEU A 27 -8.80 8.15 -8.43
N PHE A 28 -8.22 7.32 -9.30
CA PHE A 28 -6.98 6.58 -9.00
C PHE A 28 -5.75 7.49 -8.89
N GLN A 29 -5.62 8.50 -9.75
CA GLN A 29 -4.53 9.47 -9.62
C GLN A 29 -4.63 10.29 -8.32
N LEU A 30 -5.85 10.63 -7.88
CA LEU A 30 -6.06 11.39 -6.65
C LEU A 30 -5.62 10.58 -5.42
N GLU A 31 -5.90 9.28 -5.38
CA GLU A 31 -5.44 8.38 -4.34
C GLU A 31 -3.89 8.35 -4.24
N LEU A 32 -3.21 8.24 -5.39
CA LEU A 32 -1.75 8.25 -5.47
C LEU A 32 -1.13 9.59 -5.06
N LEU A 33 -1.70 10.71 -5.53
CA LEU A 33 -1.32 12.08 -5.14
C LEU A 33 -1.46 12.28 -3.63
N ALA A 34 -2.62 11.91 -3.06
CA ALA A 34 -2.88 12.03 -1.64
C ALA A 34 -1.90 11.17 -0.82
N GLY A 35 -1.60 9.95 -1.26
CA GLY A 35 -0.61 9.08 -0.62
C GLY A 35 0.77 9.75 -0.45
N GLN A 36 1.23 10.52 -1.43
CA GLN A 36 2.50 11.25 -1.35
C GLN A 36 2.46 12.37 -0.29
N THR A 37 1.36 13.10 -0.19
CA THR A 37 1.21 14.19 0.80
C THR A 37 1.09 13.69 2.25
N VAL A 38 0.53 12.50 2.42
CA VAL A 38 0.27 11.87 3.72
C VAL A 38 1.53 11.18 4.28
N LEU A 39 2.37 10.64 3.39
CA LEU A 39 3.56 9.85 3.72
C LEU A 39 4.45 10.44 4.85
N PRO A 40 4.77 11.76 4.87
CA PRO A 40 5.68 12.31 5.88
C PRO A 40 5.14 12.28 7.32
N HIS A 41 3.83 12.15 7.50
CA HIS A 41 3.20 12.21 8.82
C HIS A 41 2.88 10.84 9.41
N TYR A 42 2.61 9.85 8.54
CA TYR A 42 2.15 8.52 8.96
C TYR A 42 3.07 7.37 8.55
N GLY A 43 4.08 7.64 7.72
CA GLY A 43 4.98 6.64 7.18
C GLY A 43 4.41 5.88 5.97
N GLY A 44 5.26 5.07 5.35
CA GLY A 44 4.97 4.34 4.11
C GLY A 44 4.59 2.88 4.31
N SER A 45 4.07 2.51 5.48
CA SER A 45 3.74 1.12 5.76
C SER A 45 2.58 0.63 4.89
N TYR A 46 2.55 -0.68 4.60
CA TYR A 46 1.41 -1.35 3.98
C TYR A 46 0.09 -1.07 4.73
N TYR A 47 0.17 -0.84 6.03
CA TYR A 47 -0.95 -0.62 6.92
C TYR A 47 -1.59 0.76 6.72
N VAL A 48 -0.78 1.81 6.58
CA VAL A 48 -1.24 3.15 6.20
C VAL A 48 -1.98 3.07 4.87
N TRP A 49 -1.38 2.39 3.88
CA TRP A 49 -2.01 2.16 2.58
C TRP A 49 -3.35 1.43 2.70
N THR A 50 -3.42 0.42 3.55
CA THR A 50 -4.63 -0.38 3.77
C THR A 50 -5.76 0.43 4.42
N VAL A 51 -5.44 1.31 5.37
CA VAL A 51 -6.41 2.24 5.98
C VAL A 51 -6.92 3.23 4.92
N CYS A 52 -6.02 3.79 4.10
CA CYS A 52 -6.38 4.65 2.97
C CYS A 52 -7.29 3.91 1.97
N LEU A 53 -6.95 2.66 1.60
CA LEU A 53 -7.74 1.84 0.70
C LEU A 53 -9.16 1.65 1.22
N LEU A 54 -9.32 1.29 2.51
CA LEU A 54 -10.64 1.15 3.12
C LEU A 54 -11.42 2.45 3.10
N PHE A 55 -10.77 3.57 3.44
CA PHE A 55 -11.39 4.89 3.35
C PHE A 55 -11.90 5.16 1.92
N TYR A 56 -11.05 4.97 0.91
CA TYR A 56 -11.41 5.19 -0.49
C TYR A 56 -12.54 4.27 -0.94
N GLN A 57 -12.54 2.99 -0.53
CA GLN A 57 -13.65 2.08 -0.81
C GLN A 57 -14.97 2.52 -0.16
N VAL A 58 -14.93 3.02 1.08
CA VAL A 58 -16.11 3.55 1.78
C VAL A 58 -16.65 4.81 1.09
N VAL A 59 -15.78 5.75 0.73
CA VAL A 59 -16.19 6.95 -0.01
C VAL A 59 -16.71 6.59 -1.40
N LEU A 60 -16.12 5.57 -2.04
CA LEU A 60 -16.61 5.04 -3.32
C LEU A 60 -18.02 4.47 -3.21
N VAL A 61 -18.30 3.70 -2.17
CA VAL A 61 -19.67 3.26 -1.83
C VAL A 61 -20.59 4.45 -1.58
N GLY A 62 -20.10 5.50 -0.91
CA GLY A 62 -20.80 6.77 -0.75
C GLY A 62 -21.16 7.42 -2.10
N GLY A 63 -20.26 7.40 -3.08
CA GLY A 63 -20.51 7.87 -4.44
C GLY A 63 -21.59 7.05 -5.17
N TYR A 64 -21.59 5.72 -4.99
CA TYR A 64 -22.64 4.86 -5.52
C TYR A 64 -24.00 5.11 -4.86
N ALA A 65 -24.02 5.32 -3.53
CA ALA A 65 -25.22 5.69 -2.80
C ALA A 65 -25.76 7.06 -3.25
N TYR A 66 -24.89 8.05 -3.42
CA TYR A 66 -25.22 9.36 -3.99
C TYR A 66 -25.85 9.23 -5.38
N ALA A 67 -25.26 8.42 -6.27
CA ALA A 67 -25.79 8.20 -7.61
C ALA A 67 -27.15 7.48 -7.60
N LEU A 68 -27.33 6.47 -6.74
CA LEU A 68 -28.61 5.80 -6.51
C LEU A 68 -29.68 6.79 -6.05
N LEU A 69 -29.42 7.56 -4.99
CA LEU A 69 -30.39 8.49 -4.40
C LEU A 69 -30.82 9.58 -5.38
N LEU A 70 -29.88 10.12 -6.16
CA LEU A 70 -30.21 11.13 -7.17
C LEU A 70 -30.98 10.54 -8.35
N SER A 71 -30.58 9.35 -8.83
CA SER A 71 -31.20 8.74 -10.00
C SER A 71 -32.62 8.20 -9.75
N GLU A 72 -32.95 7.83 -8.50
CA GLU A 72 -34.31 7.45 -8.13
C GLU A 72 -35.24 8.66 -7.94
N ARG A 73 -34.70 9.83 -7.56
CA ARG A 73 -35.49 11.02 -7.20
C ARG A 73 -35.65 12.04 -8.31
N PHE A 74 -34.67 12.19 -9.20
CA PHE A 74 -34.60 13.30 -10.14
C PHE A 74 -34.54 12.87 -11.61
N ALA A 75 -35.16 13.67 -12.47
CA ALA A 75 -35.04 13.52 -13.91
C ALA A 75 -33.59 13.81 -14.40
N PRO A 76 -33.15 13.23 -15.54
CA PRO A 76 -31.77 13.36 -16.03
C PRO A 76 -31.22 14.78 -16.09
N LYS A 77 -32.03 15.77 -16.53
CA LYS A 77 -31.60 17.18 -16.60
C LYS A 77 -31.33 17.79 -15.23
N VAL A 78 -32.14 17.49 -14.22
CA VAL A 78 -31.97 18.00 -12.85
C VAL A 78 -30.77 17.33 -12.20
N LEU A 79 -30.64 16.02 -12.37
CA LEU A 79 -29.49 15.24 -11.90
C LEU A 79 -28.17 15.79 -12.47
N LEU A 80 -28.10 16.05 -13.78
CA LEU A 80 -26.92 16.62 -14.42
C LEU A 80 -26.57 18.01 -13.88
N ARG A 81 -27.56 18.90 -13.70
CA ARG A 81 -27.34 20.24 -13.12
C ARG A 81 -26.82 20.18 -11.69
N LEU A 82 -27.41 19.33 -10.84
CA LEU A 82 -26.98 19.15 -9.46
C LEU A 82 -25.55 18.60 -9.41
N HIS A 83 -25.24 17.58 -10.21
CA HIS A 83 -23.91 17.00 -10.25
C HIS A 83 -22.87 18.02 -10.75
N LEU A 84 -23.17 18.78 -11.81
CA LEU A 84 -22.31 19.86 -12.31
C LEU A 84 -22.05 20.95 -11.26
N ALA A 85 -23.09 21.37 -10.53
CA ALA A 85 -22.93 22.35 -9.46
C ALA A 85 -21.99 21.85 -8.36
N LEU A 86 -22.09 20.57 -7.99
CA LEU A 86 -21.20 19.93 -7.02
C LEU A 86 -19.76 19.79 -7.55
N LEU A 87 -19.58 19.48 -8.83
CA LEU A 87 -18.26 19.45 -9.46
C LEU A 87 -17.59 20.84 -9.48
N ALA A 88 -18.36 21.88 -9.80
CA ALA A 88 -17.88 23.27 -9.74
C ALA A 88 -17.52 23.67 -8.30
N ALA A 89 -18.36 23.33 -7.32
CA ALA A 89 -18.06 23.55 -5.91
C ALA A 89 -16.78 22.80 -5.48
N SER A 90 -16.56 21.59 -5.98
CA SER A 90 -15.36 20.79 -5.66
C SER A 90 -14.07 21.45 -6.15
N LEU A 91 -14.09 22.06 -7.34
CA LEU A 91 -12.95 22.83 -7.86
C LEU A 91 -12.64 24.07 -7.02
N VAL A 92 -13.67 24.74 -6.49
CA VAL A 92 -13.52 25.96 -5.67
C VAL A 92 -13.06 25.62 -4.25
N LEU A 93 -13.63 24.57 -3.65
CA LEU A 93 -13.38 24.16 -2.28
C LEU A 93 -12.13 23.29 -2.12
N MET A 94 -11.47 22.93 -3.22
CA MET A 94 -10.27 22.10 -3.18
C MET A 94 -9.16 22.80 -2.37
N PRO A 95 -8.72 22.24 -1.23
CA PRO A 95 -7.79 22.96 -0.38
C PRO A 95 -6.40 23.08 -1.02
N ALA A 96 -5.65 24.10 -0.59
CA ALA A 96 -4.32 24.38 -1.12
C ALA A 96 -3.26 23.37 -0.63
N LEU A 97 -3.31 22.90 0.63
CA LEU A 97 -2.44 21.87 1.23
C LEU A 97 -2.96 21.52 2.64
N PHE A 98 -2.56 20.36 3.17
CA PHE A 98 -2.90 19.91 4.53
C PHE A 98 -2.24 20.80 5.60
N PRO A 99 -2.97 21.26 6.63
CA PRO A 99 -2.35 21.92 7.78
C PRO A 99 -1.56 20.91 8.64
N ALA A 100 -0.33 21.27 9.01
CA ALA A 100 0.67 20.39 9.64
C ALA A 100 0.49 20.16 11.16
N GLN A 101 -0.73 19.95 11.67
CA GLN A 101 -0.96 19.65 13.10
C GLN A 101 -1.15 18.16 13.38
N ALA A 102 -0.22 17.55 14.12
CA ALA A 102 -0.34 16.16 14.55
C ALA A 102 -1.39 16.02 15.68
N PHE A 103 -2.27 15.00 15.57
CA PHE A 103 -3.14 14.56 16.65
C PHE A 103 -2.55 13.32 17.36
N SER A 104 -3.11 12.96 18.52
CA SER A 104 -2.61 11.90 19.40
C SER A 104 -2.80 10.46 18.91
N SER A 105 -3.62 10.23 17.87
CA SER A 105 -3.85 8.89 17.30
C SER A 105 -3.73 8.92 15.77
N PRO A 106 -2.88 8.05 15.16
CA PRO A 106 -2.55 8.15 13.74
C PRO A 106 -3.72 7.78 12.82
N VAL A 107 -4.56 6.81 13.18
CA VAL A 107 -5.68 6.36 12.32
C VAL A 107 -6.82 7.39 12.24
N PRO A 108 -7.40 7.87 13.36
CA PRO A 108 -8.48 8.86 13.30
C PRO A 108 -8.05 10.16 12.62
N ASP A 109 -6.81 10.59 12.84
CA ASP A 109 -6.25 11.80 12.21
C ASP A 109 -6.09 11.63 10.69
N LEU A 110 -5.52 10.50 10.26
CA LEU A 110 -5.43 10.16 8.84
C LEU A 110 -6.82 10.17 8.18
N LEU A 111 -7.79 9.46 8.77
CA LEU A 111 -9.16 9.39 8.24
C LEU A 111 -9.83 10.77 8.20
N TRP A 112 -9.63 11.59 9.23
CA TRP A 112 -10.18 12.94 9.29
C TRP A 112 -9.62 13.84 8.19
N ARG A 113 -8.32 13.77 7.93
CA ARG A 113 -7.67 14.52 6.85
C ARG A 113 -8.10 14.05 5.47
N LEU A 114 -8.15 12.75 5.25
CA LEU A 114 -8.70 12.23 4.00
C LEU A 114 -10.16 12.67 3.81
N ALA A 115 -10.97 12.69 4.88
CA ALA A 115 -12.35 13.18 4.84
C ALA A 115 -12.44 14.67 4.47
N LEU A 116 -11.62 15.52 5.08
CA LEU A 116 -11.66 16.97 4.83
C LEU A 116 -11.13 17.37 3.44
N PHE A 117 -10.05 16.73 2.98
CA PHE A 117 -9.30 17.21 1.83
C PHE A 117 -9.57 16.40 0.55
N ILE A 118 -9.96 15.13 0.68
CA ILE A 118 -10.06 14.19 -0.45
C ILE A 118 -11.49 13.66 -0.65
N ALA A 119 -12.28 13.44 0.41
CA ALA A 119 -13.57 12.75 0.28
C ALA A 119 -14.53 13.41 -0.72
N PHE A 120 -14.62 14.75 -0.73
CA PHE A 120 -15.60 15.44 -1.56
C PHE A 120 -15.36 15.26 -3.07
N PRO A 121 -14.20 15.62 -3.66
CA PRO A 121 -13.92 15.31 -5.06
C PRO A 121 -13.96 13.82 -5.35
N PHE A 122 -13.46 12.99 -4.42
CA PHE A 122 -13.43 11.54 -4.59
C PHE A 122 -14.85 10.93 -4.68
N LEU A 123 -15.79 11.38 -3.84
CA LEU A 123 -17.18 10.93 -3.85
C LEU A 123 -17.87 11.25 -5.19
N LEU A 124 -17.64 12.45 -5.73
CA LEU A 124 -18.20 12.86 -7.02
C LEU A 124 -17.64 12.02 -8.18
N LEU A 125 -16.32 11.78 -8.19
CA LEU A 125 -15.69 10.92 -9.19
C LEU A 125 -16.17 9.46 -9.08
N SER A 126 -16.38 8.97 -7.85
CA SER A 126 -16.88 7.62 -7.59
C SER A 126 -18.30 7.40 -8.14
N ALA A 127 -19.10 8.45 -8.20
CA ALA A 127 -20.46 8.39 -8.76
C ALA A 127 -20.49 8.20 -10.28
N SER A 128 -19.37 8.49 -10.98
CA SER A 128 -19.29 8.53 -12.45
C SER A 128 -19.87 7.29 -13.11
N THR A 129 -19.46 6.12 -12.65
CA THR A 129 -19.81 4.85 -13.29
C THR A 129 -21.30 4.56 -13.21
N THR A 130 -21.91 4.77 -12.04
CA THR A 130 -23.34 4.55 -11.82
C THR A 130 -24.19 5.60 -12.53
N LEU A 131 -23.77 6.87 -12.50
CA LEU A 131 -24.47 7.96 -13.21
C LEU A 131 -24.41 7.76 -14.73
N CYS A 132 -23.23 7.48 -15.28
CA CYS A 132 -23.03 7.24 -16.71
C CYS A 132 -23.78 5.99 -17.18
N HIS A 133 -23.78 4.91 -16.38
CA HIS A 133 -24.63 3.74 -16.65
C HIS A 133 -26.08 4.17 -16.77
N LYS A 134 -26.62 4.87 -15.76
CA LYS A 134 -28.03 5.26 -15.72
C LYS A 134 -28.41 6.15 -16.91
N LEU A 135 -27.63 7.19 -17.16
CA LEU A 135 -27.89 8.16 -18.24
C LEU A 135 -27.81 7.49 -19.61
N LEU A 136 -26.84 6.61 -19.84
CA LEU A 136 -26.73 5.86 -21.09
C LEU A 136 -27.85 4.81 -21.24
N SER A 137 -28.26 4.16 -20.16
CA SER A 137 -29.39 3.22 -20.16
C SER A 137 -30.70 3.94 -20.50
N ASP A 138 -30.93 5.13 -19.92
CA ASP A 138 -32.11 5.94 -20.22
C ASP A 138 -32.11 6.47 -21.66
N ALA A 139 -30.94 6.85 -22.20
CA ALA A 139 -30.81 7.31 -23.58
C ALA A 139 -30.98 6.18 -24.61
N SER A 140 -30.37 5.02 -24.37
CA SER A 140 -30.33 3.89 -25.32
C SER A 140 -31.48 2.89 -25.19
N GLY A 141 -32.21 2.92 -24.07
CA GLY A 141 -33.26 1.94 -23.75
C GLY A 141 -32.75 0.53 -23.44
N LYS A 142 -31.43 0.35 -23.22
CA LYS A 142 -30.79 -0.93 -22.87
C LYS A 142 -29.86 -0.74 -21.68
N SER A 143 -29.72 -1.76 -20.83
CA SER A 143 -28.78 -1.70 -19.72
C SER A 143 -27.32 -1.54 -20.20
N ALA A 144 -26.63 -0.52 -19.70
CA ALA A 144 -25.32 -0.08 -20.16
C ALA A 144 -24.15 -0.58 -19.29
N PHE A 145 -24.14 -1.88 -18.94
CA PHE A 145 -23.08 -2.48 -18.11
C PHE A 145 -21.66 -2.33 -18.69
N GLY A 146 -21.52 -2.11 -19.99
CA GLY A 146 -20.22 -1.82 -20.63
C GLY A 146 -19.53 -0.56 -20.10
N VAL A 147 -20.27 0.39 -19.50
CA VAL A 147 -19.69 1.56 -18.81
C VAL A 147 -18.76 1.15 -17.67
N PHE A 148 -19.05 0.02 -17.02
CA PHE A 148 -18.18 -0.51 -15.96
C PHE A 148 -16.82 -0.97 -16.50
N ALA A 149 -16.77 -1.49 -17.73
CA ALA A 149 -15.50 -1.83 -18.38
C ALA A 149 -14.65 -0.58 -18.67
N TRP A 150 -15.27 0.50 -19.17
CA TRP A 150 -14.61 1.79 -19.36
C TRP A 150 -14.07 2.37 -18.05
N SER A 151 -14.86 2.30 -16.98
CA SER A 151 -14.44 2.73 -15.64
C SER A 151 -13.21 1.95 -15.15
N ASN A 152 -13.22 0.62 -15.22
CA ASN A 152 -12.06 -0.20 -14.79
C ASN A 152 -10.83 0.02 -15.68
N ALA A 153 -11.00 0.23 -16.99
CA ALA A 153 -9.90 0.61 -17.89
C ALA A 153 -9.33 1.99 -17.52
N GLY A 154 -10.19 2.93 -17.14
CA GLY A 154 -9.80 4.25 -16.62
C GLY A 154 -8.98 4.14 -15.34
N SER A 155 -9.43 3.32 -14.39
CA SER A 155 -8.69 3.01 -13.16
C SER A 155 -7.27 2.50 -13.43
N LEU A 156 -7.14 1.50 -14.31
CA LEU A 156 -5.84 0.95 -14.71
C LEU A 156 -4.96 2.02 -15.36
N ALA A 157 -5.51 2.79 -16.32
CA ALA A 157 -4.78 3.85 -16.99
C ALA A 157 -4.34 4.96 -16.02
N GLY A 158 -5.18 5.35 -15.07
CA GLY A 158 -4.87 6.35 -14.05
C GLY A 158 -3.72 5.91 -13.16
N MET A 159 -3.80 4.67 -12.68
CA MET A 159 -2.78 4.05 -11.85
C MET A 159 -1.41 3.97 -12.57
N PHE A 160 -1.37 3.41 -13.79
CA PHE A 160 -0.11 3.28 -14.54
C PHE A 160 0.44 4.61 -15.03
N SER A 161 -0.41 5.51 -15.55
CA SER A 161 0.05 6.82 -16.02
C SER A 161 0.67 7.64 -14.89
N TYR A 162 0.13 7.56 -13.67
CA TYR A 162 0.70 8.28 -12.56
C TYR A 162 2.09 7.78 -12.20
N THR A 163 2.22 6.48 -11.93
CA THR A 163 3.50 5.88 -11.48
C THR A 163 4.57 5.88 -12.58
N LEU A 164 4.17 5.68 -13.85
CA LEU A 164 5.12 5.54 -14.97
C LEU A 164 5.46 6.86 -15.68
N LEU A 165 4.56 7.84 -15.66
CA LEU A 165 4.72 9.09 -16.43
C LEU A 165 4.69 10.33 -15.54
N VAL A 166 3.70 10.46 -14.64
CA VAL A 166 3.51 11.69 -13.86
C VAL A 166 4.55 11.83 -12.76
N GLU A 167 4.64 10.84 -11.84
CA GLU A 167 5.57 10.86 -10.71
C GLU A 167 7.04 11.02 -11.15
N PRO A 168 7.55 10.29 -12.18
CA PRO A 168 8.94 10.44 -12.62
C PRO A 168 9.25 11.78 -13.30
N ALA A 169 8.26 12.44 -13.91
CA ALA A 169 8.46 13.61 -14.75
C ALA A 169 8.11 14.95 -14.07
N LEU A 170 7.10 14.97 -13.20
CA LEU A 170 6.52 16.19 -12.66
C LEU A 170 6.71 16.32 -11.15
N PRO A 171 7.04 17.53 -10.63
CA PRO A 171 6.89 17.82 -9.22
C PRO A 171 5.44 17.69 -8.74
N LEU A 172 5.23 17.42 -7.45
CA LEU A 172 3.93 17.19 -6.82
C LEU A 172 2.95 18.35 -7.08
N ALA A 173 3.38 19.60 -6.91
CA ALA A 173 2.55 20.77 -7.24
C ALA A 173 2.11 20.81 -8.72
N SER A 174 2.98 20.42 -9.65
CA SER A 174 2.66 20.37 -11.08
C SER A 174 1.72 19.21 -11.43
N ALA A 175 1.92 18.05 -10.81
CA ALA A 175 1.03 16.90 -10.92
C ALA A 175 -0.39 17.23 -10.40
N ALA A 176 -0.48 17.94 -9.28
CA ALA A 176 -1.77 18.41 -8.74
C ALA A 176 -2.46 19.41 -9.68
N LEU A 177 -1.71 20.33 -10.30
CA LEU A 177 -2.27 21.27 -11.27
C LEU A 177 -2.79 20.56 -12.53
N LEU A 178 -2.02 19.60 -13.08
CA LEU A 178 -2.44 18.76 -14.20
C LEU A 178 -3.74 18.02 -13.87
N TRP A 179 -3.81 17.42 -12.68
CA TRP A 179 -5.00 16.72 -12.21
C TRP A 179 -6.22 17.63 -12.14
N ARG A 180 -6.08 18.86 -11.61
CA ARG A 180 -7.16 19.86 -11.57
C ARG A 180 -7.64 20.25 -12.96
N GLY A 181 -6.72 20.41 -13.92
CA GLY A 181 -7.06 20.67 -15.32
C GLY A 181 -7.88 19.53 -15.94
N LEU A 182 -7.46 18.28 -15.72
CA LEU A 182 -8.19 17.10 -16.19
C LEU A 182 -9.56 16.94 -15.48
N PHE A 183 -9.67 17.32 -14.21
CA PHE A 183 -10.95 17.36 -13.48
C PHE A 183 -11.91 18.39 -14.08
N ALA A 184 -11.41 19.55 -14.52
CA ALA A 184 -12.23 20.52 -15.25
C ALA A 184 -12.72 19.95 -16.60
N VAL A 185 -11.86 19.23 -17.34
CA VAL A 185 -12.26 18.51 -18.56
C VAL A 185 -13.36 17.48 -18.27
N TYR A 186 -13.23 16.73 -17.19
CA TYR A 186 -14.26 15.79 -16.74
C TYR A 186 -15.61 16.49 -16.48
N ALA A 187 -15.62 17.64 -15.80
CA ALA A 187 -16.84 18.42 -15.60
C ALA A 187 -17.45 18.91 -16.93
N LEU A 188 -16.62 19.29 -17.91
CA LEU A 188 -17.07 19.68 -19.24
C LEU A 188 -17.79 18.54 -19.99
N LEU A 189 -17.45 17.27 -19.75
CA LEU A 189 -18.17 16.13 -20.35
C LEU A 189 -19.62 16.06 -19.87
N PHE A 190 -19.87 16.32 -18.58
CA PHE A 190 -21.23 16.38 -18.02
C PHE A 190 -21.98 17.63 -18.50
N ALA A 191 -21.28 18.75 -18.70
CA ALA A 191 -21.86 19.95 -19.29
C ALA A 191 -22.29 19.70 -20.74
N ALA A 192 -21.44 19.04 -21.52
CA ALA A 192 -21.76 18.60 -22.87
C ALA A 192 -22.97 17.66 -22.89
N ALA A 193 -23.04 16.70 -21.96
CA ALA A 193 -24.20 15.80 -21.83
C ALA A 193 -25.50 16.55 -21.54
N LEU A 194 -25.45 17.61 -20.72
CA LEU A 194 -26.60 18.46 -20.43
C LEU A 194 -27.04 19.27 -21.66
N LEU A 195 -26.08 19.82 -22.42
CA LEU A 195 -26.35 20.61 -23.62
C LEU A 195 -26.90 19.76 -24.78
N LEU A 196 -26.38 18.54 -24.96
CA LEU A 196 -26.85 17.62 -25.99
C LEU A 196 -28.27 17.09 -25.74
N GLY A 197 -28.80 17.26 -24.51
CA GLY A 197 -30.22 17.09 -24.23
C GLY A 197 -30.74 15.68 -24.51
N PHE A 198 -30.09 14.64 -23.97
CA PHE A 198 -30.55 13.27 -24.15
C PHE A 198 -31.96 13.07 -23.59
N HIS A 199 -32.86 12.61 -24.45
CA HIS A 199 -34.23 12.27 -24.07
C HIS A 199 -34.26 10.82 -23.59
N LYS A 200 -35.09 10.56 -22.57
CA LYS A 200 -35.36 9.20 -22.14
C LYS A 200 -36.06 8.48 -23.30
N SER A 201 -35.42 7.45 -23.86
CA SER A 201 -36.08 6.61 -24.86
C SER A 201 -37.35 6.02 -24.23
N PRO A 202 -38.47 5.94 -24.98
CA PRO A 202 -39.67 5.28 -24.49
C PRO A 202 -39.26 3.88 -23.99
N ALA A 203 -39.60 3.58 -22.74
CA ALA A 203 -39.27 2.30 -22.15
C ALA A 203 -39.82 1.23 -23.10
N ARG A 204 -38.94 0.41 -23.67
CA ARG A 204 -39.39 -0.80 -24.35
C ARG A 204 -40.14 -1.55 -23.26
N GLU A 205 -41.46 -1.73 -23.42
CA GLU A 205 -42.28 -2.50 -22.49
C GLU A 205 -41.56 -3.83 -22.27
N GLU A 206 -40.85 -3.95 -21.15
CA GLU A 206 -40.42 -5.23 -20.64
C GLU A 206 -41.74 -5.91 -20.31
N LYS A 207 -42.21 -6.77 -21.23
CA LYS A 207 -43.36 -7.63 -20.99
C LYS A 207 -43.27 -8.14 -19.55
N GLU A 208 -44.38 -8.01 -18.81
CA GLU A 208 -44.65 -8.47 -17.44
C GLU A 208 -44.26 -9.94 -17.11
N ALA A 209 -43.58 -10.65 -18.02
CA ALA A 209 -43.46 -12.10 -18.04
C ALA A 209 -42.23 -12.69 -17.31
N ASP A 210 -41.44 -11.92 -16.56
CA ASP A 210 -40.51 -12.53 -15.59
C ASP A 210 -40.10 -11.50 -14.52
N VAL A 211 -40.78 -11.50 -13.36
CA VAL A 211 -40.33 -10.74 -12.18
C VAL A 211 -38.98 -11.31 -11.77
N GLU A 212 -37.90 -10.72 -12.28
CA GLU A 212 -36.54 -11.15 -12.00
C GLU A 212 -36.30 -11.07 -10.48
N LYS A 213 -36.14 -12.21 -9.82
CA LYS A 213 -35.80 -12.24 -8.39
C LYS A 213 -34.37 -11.70 -8.22
N PRO A 214 -34.19 -10.53 -7.59
CA PRO A 214 -32.88 -9.93 -7.44
C PRO A 214 -31.97 -10.80 -6.59
N ARG A 215 -30.71 -10.91 -6.99
CA ARG A 215 -29.71 -11.79 -6.35
C ARG A 215 -28.83 -11.01 -5.38
N TYR A 216 -29.44 -10.22 -4.50
CA TYR A 216 -28.75 -9.27 -3.63
C TYR A 216 -27.57 -9.88 -2.86
N PHE A 217 -27.74 -11.09 -2.32
CA PHE A 217 -26.67 -11.76 -1.59
C PHE A 217 -25.43 -12.06 -2.47
N LEU A 218 -25.64 -12.48 -3.72
CA LEU A 218 -24.54 -12.72 -4.67
C LEU A 218 -23.83 -11.42 -5.05
N TRP A 219 -24.59 -10.33 -5.15
CA TRP A 219 -24.04 -9.01 -5.48
C TRP A 219 -23.10 -8.47 -4.41
N ALA A 220 -23.23 -8.93 -3.16
CA ALA A 220 -22.33 -8.56 -2.06
C ALA A 220 -21.25 -9.61 -1.78
N VAL A 221 -21.59 -10.91 -1.72
CA VAL A 221 -20.67 -11.94 -1.23
C VAL A 221 -19.54 -12.29 -2.21
N LEU A 222 -19.80 -12.24 -3.53
CA LEU A 222 -18.77 -12.52 -4.55
C LEU A 222 -17.68 -11.42 -4.60
N PRO A 223 -18.05 -10.11 -4.62
CA PRO A 223 -17.08 -9.03 -4.42
C PRO A 223 -16.34 -9.15 -3.09
N ALA A 224 -17.01 -9.50 -2.00
CA ALA A 224 -16.36 -9.67 -0.70
C ALA A 224 -15.26 -10.74 -0.74
N GLY A 225 -15.54 -11.91 -1.31
CA GLY A 225 -14.52 -12.96 -1.46
C GLY A 225 -13.33 -12.52 -2.32
N SER A 226 -13.58 -11.92 -3.48
CA SER A 226 -12.50 -11.47 -4.37
C SER A 226 -11.69 -10.31 -3.80
N ALA A 227 -12.32 -9.36 -3.11
CA ALA A 227 -11.65 -8.24 -2.45
C ALA A 227 -10.85 -8.69 -1.21
N ALA A 228 -11.32 -9.69 -0.46
CA ALA A 228 -10.57 -10.31 0.63
C ALA A 228 -9.29 -10.98 0.11
N LEU A 229 -9.38 -11.73 -1.01
CA LEU A 229 -8.20 -12.35 -1.63
C LEU A 229 -7.21 -11.31 -2.14
N LEU A 230 -7.69 -10.26 -2.81
CA LEU A 230 -6.86 -9.12 -3.23
C LEU A 230 -6.11 -8.52 -2.03
N ALA A 231 -6.81 -8.23 -0.93
CA ALA A 231 -6.21 -7.66 0.27
C ALA A 231 -5.17 -8.60 0.90
N ALA A 232 -5.46 -9.90 0.97
CA ALA A 232 -4.55 -10.90 1.54
C ALA A 232 -3.27 -11.06 0.71
N VAL A 233 -3.38 -11.18 -0.62
CA VAL A 233 -2.23 -11.30 -1.52
C VAL A 233 -1.38 -10.02 -1.48
N THR A 234 -2.03 -8.86 -1.45
CA THR A 234 -1.32 -7.57 -1.39
C THR A 234 -0.60 -7.40 -0.06
N SER A 235 -1.22 -7.83 1.05
CA SER A 235 -0.59 -7.85 2.40
C SER A 235 0.67 -8.69 2.40
N TYR A 236 0.57 -9.92 1.91
CA TYR A 236 1.72 -10.82 1.81
C TYR A 236 2.83 -10.21 0.96
N GLN A 237 2.52 -9.79 -0.27
CA GLN A 237 3.49 -9.26 -1.21
C GLN A 237 4.19 -8.00 -0.66
N SER A 238 3.44 -7.12 0.00
CA SER A 238 3.98 -5.90 0.62
C SER A 238 4.80 -6.16 1.88
N SER A 239 4.64 -7.34 2.53
CA SER A 239 5.46 -7.77 3.66
C SER A 239 6.72 -8.54 3.25
N ALA A 240 6.64 -9.25 2.13
CA ALA A 240 7.73 -10.05 1.56
C ALA A 240 8.70 -9.20 0.72
N THR A 241 8.25 -8.04 0.25
CA THR A 241 9.05 -7.06 -0.51
C THR A 241 8.94 -5.69 0.13
N ALA A 242 9.52 -4.66 -0.50
CA ALA A 242 9.30 -3.28 -0.08
C ALA A 242 7.85 -2.81 -0.35
N SER A 243 7.30 -2.03 0.58
CA SER A 243 6.00 -1.37 0.38
C SER A 243 6.17 -0.16 -0.53
N MET A 244 5.92 -0.34 -1.83
CA MET A 244 5.96 0.72 -2.84
C MET A 244 4.82 0.54 -3.85
N PRO A 245 4.42 1.60 -4.58
CA PRO A 245 3.33 1.55 -5.56
C PRO A 245 3.35 0.31 -6.46
N LEU A 246 4.49 0.02 -7.06
CA LEU A 246 4.64 -1.08 -8.02
C LEU A 246 4.32 -2.46 -7.43
N THR A 247 4.60 -2.67 -6.14
CA THR A 247 4.35 -3.93 -5.46
C THR A 247 2.85 -4.26 -5.45
N TRP A 248 2.01 -3.34 -4.98
CA TRP A 248 0.58 -3.57 -4.87
C TRP A 248 -0.19 -3.28 -6.17
N MET A 249 0.41 -2.56 -7.13
CA MET A 249 -0.19 -2.35 -8.46
C MET A 249 -0.41 -3.66 -9.22
N ILE A 250 0.42 -4.68 -9.05
CA ILE A 250 0.28 -5.98 -9.75
C ILE A 250 -1.01 -6.71 -9.35
N PRO A 251 -1.25 -7.05 -8.06
CA PRO A 251 -2.48 -7.75 -7.67
C PRO A 251 -3.73 -6.91 -7.97
N LEU A 252 -3.63 -5.57 -7.84
CA LEU A 252 -4.73 -4.67 -8.18
C LEU A 252 -5.02 -4.63 -9.69
N THR A 253 -3.98 -4.66 -10.53
CA THR A 253 -4.13 -4.73 -12.00
C THR A 253 -4.90 -5.98 -12.38
N VAL A 254 -4.46 -7.11 -11.84
CA VAL A 254 -5.07 -8.42 -12.04
C VAL A 254 -6.55 -8.42 -11.65
N TYR A 255 -6.91 -7.80 -10.53
CA TYR A 255 -8.28 -7.67 -10.04
C TYR A 255 -9.16 -6.72 -10.89
N LEU A 256 -8.64 -5.57 -11.32
CA LEU A 256 -9.40 -4.61 -12.14
C LEU A 256 -9.55 -5.10 -13.57
N LEU A 257 -8.53 -5.79 -14.10
CA LEU A 257 -8.55 -6.37 -15.44
C LEU A 257 -9.64 -7.43 -15.57
N SER A 258 -9.88 -8.26 -14.55
CA SER A 258 -10.96 -9.24 -14.60
C SER A 258 -12.34 -8.59 -14.72
N TYR A 259 -12.59 -7.49 -13.99
CA TYR A 259 -13.79 -6.70 -14.16
C TYR A 259 -13.89 -6.06 -15.55
N ALA A 260 -12.82 -5.42 -16.02
CA ALA A 260 -12.79 -4.77 -17.33
C ALA A 260 -13.12 -5.75 -18.47
N LEU A 261 -12.49 -6.94 -18.46
CA LEU A 261 -12.71 -7.97 -19.47
C LEU A 261 -14.14 -8.51 -19.45
N LEU A 262 -14.65 -8.92 -18.29
CA LEU A 262 -15.96 -9.56 -18.19
C LEU A 262 -17.12 -8.60 -18.49
N PHE A 263 -17.04 -7.35 -18.00
CA PHE A 263 -18.08 -6.35 -18.26
C PHE A 263 -18.00 -5.71 -19.65
N SER A 264 -16.92 -5.95 -20.41
CA SER A 264 -16.86 -5.60 -21.84
C SER A 264 -17.78 -6.47 -22.70
N GLY A 265 -18.28 -7.59 -22.16
CA GLY A 265 -19.08 -8.58 -22.86
C GLY A 265 -18.31 -9.83 -23.29
N LEU A 266 -17.03 -9.96 -22.88
CA LEU A 266 -16.22 -11.13 -23.19
C LEU A 266 -16.77 -12.39 -22.50
N GLU A 267 -17.20 -13.37 -23.29
CA GLU A 267 -17.69 -14.65 -22.78
C GLU A 267 -16.53 -15.62 -22.50
N LEU A 268 -16.01 -15.58 -21.28
CA LEU A 268 -15.02 -16.56 -20.82
C LEU A 268 -15.72 -17.86 -20.38
N ARG A 269 -15.40 -18.97 -21.04
CA ARG A 269 -15.76 -20.32 -20.57
C ARG A 269 -14.84 -20.71 -19.42
N VAL A 270 -15.41 -20.82 -18.22
CA VAL A 270 -14.69 -21.21 -17.00
C VAL A 270 -15.24 -22.55 -16.55
N ASN A 271 -14.41 -23.61 -16.56
CA ASN A 271 -14.80 -24.94 -16.11
C ASN A 271 -14.28 -25.21 -14.68
N THR A 272 -14.96 -26.09 -13.95
CA THR A 272 -14.66 -26.50 -12.55
C THR A 272 -13.22 -26.98 -12.34
N LEU A 273 -12.60 -27.62 -13.36
CA LEU A 273 -11.19 -28.03 -13.33
C LEU A 273 -10.24 -26.84 -13.16
N ARG A 274 -10.56 -25.68 -13.76
CA ARG A 274 -9.74 -24.48 -13.62
C ARG A 274 -9.85 -23.93 -12.19
N VAL A 275 -11.08 -23.83 -11.66
CA VAL A 275 -11.33 -23.46 -10.24
C VAL A 275 -10.53 -24.35 -9.27
N PHE A 276 -10.49 -25.66 -9.51
CA PHE A 276 -9.72 -26.62 -8.72
C PHE A 276 -8.20 -26.39 -8.82
N LEU A 277 -7.67 -26.19 -10.03
CA LEU A 277 -6.25 -25.87 -10.25
C LEU A 277 -5.84 -24.55 -9.56
N PHE A 278 -6.74 -23.56 -9.46
CA PHE A 278 -6.45 -22.31 -8.74
C PHE A 278 -6.39 -22.48 -7.22
N SER A 279 -7.33 -23.22 -6.65
CA SER A 279 -7.29 -23.56 -5.22
C SER A 279 -6.00 -24.32 -4.87
N LEU A 280 -5.54 -25.20 -5.76
CA LEU A 280 -4.29 -25.94 -5.61
C LEU A 280 -3.05 -25.03 -5.65
N LEU A 281 -3.03 -24.02 -6.53
CA LEU A 281 -1.92 -23.06 -6.62
C LEU A 281 -1.80 -22.16 -5.39
N PHE A 282 -2.93 -21.76 -4.79
CA PHE A 282 -2.92 -21.04 -3.50
C PHE A 282 -2.40 -21.92 -2.35
N VAL A 283 -2.76 -23.20 -2.33
CA VAL A 283 -2.24 -24.16 -1.35
C VAL A 283 -0.75 -24.39 -1.55
N LEU A 284 -0.29 -24.55 -2.79
CA LEU A 284 1.12 -24.70 -3.12
C LEU A 284 1.93 -23.45 -2.70
N ALA A 285 1.37 -22.25 -2.92
CA ALA A 285 1.96 -21.00 -2.47
C ALA A 285 2.10 -20.93 -0.94
N GLY A 286 1.08 -21.37 -0.19
CA GLY A 286 1.14 -21.46 1.26
C GLY A 286 2.20 -22.44 1.78
N ILE A 287 2.42 -23.54 1.06
CA ILE A 287 3.45 -24.54 1.39
C ILE A 287 4.87 -24.00 1.10
N LEU A 288 5.06 -23.34 -0.04
CA LEU A 288 6.37 -22.84 -0.48
C LEU A 288 6.89 -21.68 0.39
N TRP A 289 6.04 -20.97 1.13
CA TRP A 289 6.47 -19.91 2.06
C TRP A 289 7.35 -20.40 3.22
N ARG A 290 7.23 -21.68 3.59
CA ARG A 290 8.07 -22.25 4.66
C ARG A 290 9.51 -22.46 4.21
N PHE A 291 9.75 -22.46 2.90
CA PHE A 291 11.06 -22.64 2.28
C PHE A 291 11.72 -21.29 1.96
N GLU A 292 13.05 -21.31 1.92
CA GLU A 292 13.98 -20.16 1.93
C GLU A 292 13.64 -18.98 0.99
N SER A 293 14.22 -17.82 1.32
CA SER A 293 14.14 -16.54 0.59
C SER A 293 14.40 -16.61 -0.93
N SER A 294 15.06 -17.68 -1.41
CA SER A 294 15.41 -17.88 -2.82
C SER A 294 14.21 -18.09 -3.75
N LEU A 295 13.03 -18.47 -3.24
CA LEU A 295 11.83 -18.73 -4.04
C LEU A 295 10.74 -17.64 -3.98
N THR A 296 10.99 -16.53 -3.29
CA THR A 296 9.98 -15.46 -3.05
C THR A 296 9.40 -14.89 -4.34
N THR A 297 10.19 -14.68 -5.38
CA THR A 297 9.71 -14.15 -6.67
C THR A 297 8.73 -15.12 -7.36
N ILE A 298 9.06 -16.41 -7.38
CA ILE A 298 8.20 -17.46 -7.95
C ILE A 298 6.89 -17.52 -7.17
N LEU A 299 6.96 -17.44 -5.84
CA LEU A 299 5.79 -17.44 -4.98
C LEU A 299 4.86 -16.24 -5.24
N ILE A 300 5.42 -15.02 -5.35
CA ILE A 300 4.64 -13.82 -5.69
C ILE A 300 3.97 -13.97 -7.06
N ALA A 301 4.67 -14.51 -8.06
CA ALA A 301 4.12 -14.75 -9.38
C ALA A 301 2.95 -15.76 -9.32
N LEU A 302 3.13 -16.90 -8.62
CA LEU A 302 2.10 -17.91 -8.44
C LEU A 302 0.86 -17.36 -7.72
N LEU A 303 1.05 -16.54 -6.67
CA LEU A 303 -0.05 -15.90 -5.93
C LEU A 303 -0.86 -14.94 -6.82
N ASN A 304 -0.19 -14.09 -7.61
CA ASN A 304 -0.87 -13.18 -8.53
C ASN A 304 -1.59 -13.93 -9.66
N TRP A 305 -0.99 -15.01 -10.16
CA TRP A 305 -1.64 -15.91 -11.11
C TRP A 305 -2.91 -16.52 -10.51
N ALA A 306 -2.81 -17.10 -9.31
CA ALA A 306 -3.95 -17.71 -8.64
C ALA A 306 -5.05 -16.67 -8.35
N LEU A 307 -4.67 -15.45 -7.92
CA LEU A 307 -5.58 -14.33 -7.71
C LEU A 307 -6.33 -13.95 -9.00
N PHE A 308 -5.64 -13.84 -10.14
CA PHE A 308 -6.26 -13.46 -11.42
C PHE A 308 -7.43 -14.36 -11.75
N PHE A 309 -7.19 -15.65 -11.65
CA PHE A 309 -8.21 -16.61 -12.02
C PHE A 309 -9.32 -16.73 -10.98
N ALA A 310 -9.01 -16.61 -9.69
CA ALA A 310 -10.03 -16.49 -8.65
C ALA A 310 -10.96 -15.29 -8.93
N CYS A 311 -10.39 -14.15 -9.32
CA CYS A 311 -11.14 -12.96 -9.70
C CYS A 311 -11.98 -13.19 -10.97
N ILE A 312 -11.42 -13.77 -12.03
CA ILE A 312 -12.17 -14.10 -13.25
C ILE A 312 -13.37 -15.00 -12.94
N VAL A 313 -13.21 -16.01 -12.08
CA VAL A 313 -14.31 -16.91 -11.69
C VAL A 313 -15.40 -16.14 -10.94
N ALA A 314 -15.05 -15.43 -9.86
CA ALA A 314 -16.04 -14.74 -9.03
C ALA A 314 -16.71 -13.58 -9.78
N HIS A 315 -15.94 -12.81 -10.55
CA HIS A 315 -16.45 -11.69 -11.35
C HIS A 315 -17.32 -12.18 -12.51
N ARG A 316 -17.06 -13.38 -13.06
CA ARG A 316 -17.93 -13.98 -14.08
C ARG A 316 -19.28 -14.33 -13.48
N GLU A 317 -19.31 -15.01 -12.35
CA GLU A 317 -20.57 -15.34 -11.66
C GLU A 317 -21.34 -14.08 -11.25
N LEU A 318 -20.61 -13.05 -10.83
CA LEU A 318 -21.17 -11.75 -10.52
C LEU A 318 -21.73 -11.04 -11.76
N TYR A 319 -21.04 -11.11 -12.90
CA TYR A 319 -21.52 -10.60 -14.18
C TYR A 319 -22.77 -11.36 -14.63
N LEU A 320 -22.80 -12.69 -14.52
CA LEU A 320 -23.99 -13.50 -14.84
C LEU A 320 -25.17 -13.25 -13.88
N ALA A 321 -24.87 -12.84 -12.65
CA ALA A 321 -25.87 -12.46 -11.66
C ALA A 321 -26.37 -11.01 -11.81
N ARG A 322 -25.81 -10.21 -12.72
CA ARG A 322 -26.24 -8.81 -12.94
C ARG A 322 -27.74 -8.73 -13.26
N PRO A 323 -28.45 -7.70 -12.78
CA PRO A 323 -29.86 -7.56 -13.08
C PRO A 323 -30.06 -7.28 -14.58
N ARG A 324 -31.14 -7.81 -15.15
CA ARG A 324 -31.59 -7.48 -16.52
C ARG A 324 -32.22 -6.09 -16.55
N SER A 325 -33.01 -5.77 -15.52
CA SER A 325 -33.66 -4.46 -15.40
C SER A 325 -32.65 -3.36 -15.08
N ALA A 326 -32.66 -2.30 -15.89
CA ALA A 326 -31.82 -1.11 -15.66
C ALA A 326 -32.16 -0.37 -14.35
N ALA A 327 -33.36 -0.57 -13.79
CA ALA A 327 -33.76 0.03 -12.52
C ALA A 327 -32.99 -0.54 -11.31
N LEU A 328 -32.54 -1.79 -11.39
CA LEU A 328 -31.81 -2.45 -10.31
C LEU A 328 -30.28 -2.21 -10.38
N ALA A 329 -29.77 -1.66 -11.48
CA ALA A 329 -28.33 -1.47 -11.69
C ALA A 329 -27.66 -0.59 -10.62
N PRO A 330 -28.24 0.53 -10.15
CA PRO A 330 -27.63 1.31 -9.07
C PRO A 330 -27.49 0.53 -7.76
N ARG A 331 -28.48 -0.30 -7.41
CA ARG A 331 -28.43 -1.19 -6.23
C ARG A 331 -27.38 -2.29 -6.39
N TYR A 332 -27.22 -2.80 -7.61
CA TYR A 332 -26.18 -3.78 -7.94
C TYR A 332 -24.78 -3.22 -7.70
N TYR A 333 -24.47 -2.01 -8.18
CA TYR A 333 -23.17 -1.36 -7.92
C TYR A 333 -22.96 -1.05 -6.44
N LEU A 334 -23.99 -0.58 -5.74
CA LEU A 334 -23.91 -0.29 -4.31
C LEU A 334 -23.54 -1.56 -3.50
N LEU A 335 -24.25 -2.66 -3.73
CA LEU A 335 -23.96 -3.94 -3.06
C LEU A 335 -22.60 -4.51 -3.48
N MET A 336 -22.19 -4.30 -4.73
CA MET A 336 -20.86 -4.67 -5.18
C MET A 336 -19.76 -3.92 -4.40
N GLY A 337 -19.91 -2.61 -4.23
CA GLY A 337 -19.00 -1.79 -3.43
C GLY A 337 -19.00 -2.17 -1.95
N LEU A 338 -20.19 -2.37 -1.35
CA LEU A 338 -20.33 -2.80 0.05
C LEU A 338 -19.68 -4.18 0.29
N GLY A 339 -19.87 -5.10 -0.65
CA GLY A 339 -19.18 -6.39 -0.64
C GLY A 339 -17.68 -6.22 -0.66
N GLY A 340 -17.14 -5.39 -1.55
CA GLY A 340 -15.72 -5.06 -1.60
C GLY A 340 -15.17 -4.52 -0.27
N VAL A 341 -15.83 -3.52 0.31
CA VAL A 341 -15.48 -2.95 1.64
C VAL A 341 -15.47 -4.04 2.70
N ALA A 342 -16.52 -4.86 2.79
CA ALA A 342 -16.61 -5.92 3.79
C ALA A 342 -15.51 -6.96 3.63
N GLY A 343 -15.23 -7.38 2.40
CA GLY A 343 -14.18 -8.33 2.06
C GLY A 343 -12.79 -7.84 2.44
N THR A 344 -12.46 -6.61 2.05
CA THR A 344 -11.20 -5.98 2.46
C THR A 344 -11.15 -5.85 3.98
N ALA A 345 -12.16 -5.26 4.63
CA ALA A 345 -12.19 -5.01 6.07
C ALA A 345 -11.92 -6.26 6.92
N LEU A 346 -12.40 -7.44 6.50
CA LEU A 346 -12.14 -8.72 7.18
C LEU A 346 -10.67 -9.08 7.31
N VAL A 347 -9.86 -8.71 6.31
CA VAL A 347 -8.44 -9.08 6.20
C VAL A 347 -7.51 -7.96 6.69
N THR A 348 -8.00 -6.72 6.66
CA THR A 348 -7.20 -5.58 7.11
C THR A 348 -7.03 -5.51 8.64
N PRO A 349 -5.98 -4.84 9.13
CA PRO A 349 -5.74 -4.61 10.57
C PRO A 349 -6.86 -3.84 11.28
N VAL A 350 -7.67 -3.10 10.51
CA VAL A 350 -8.87 -2.38 10.98
C VAL A 350 -10.01 -3.37 11.29
N GLY A 351 -9.97 -4.56 10.71
CA GLY A 351 -10.91 -5.64 10.96
C GLY A 351 -10.79 -6.25 12.35
N ALA A 352 -11.88 -6.88 12.79
CA ALA A 352 -12.04 -7.41 14.15
C ALA A 352 -11.02 -8.49 14.55
N LEU A 353 -10.33 -9.11 13.59
CA LEU A 353 -9.57 -10.32 13.88
C LEU A 353 -8.13 -10.08 14.35
N ARG A 354 -7.47 -8.93 14.06
CA ARG A 354 -6.10 -8.56 14.51
C ARG A 354 -5.12 -9.74 14.74
N LEU A 355 -5.20 -10.80 13.95
CA LEU A 355 -4.40 -12.00 14.17
C LEU A 355 -2.97 -11.68 13.75
N SER A 356 -2.01 -11.87 14.66
CA SER A 356 -0.58 -11.62 14.43
C SER A 356 0.17 -12.85 13.88
N PHE A 357 -0.53 -13.94 13.56
CA PHE A 357 0.06 -15.22 13.19
C PHE A 357 -0.01 -15.47 11.68
N GLY A 358 1.15 -15.43 11.00
CA GLY A 358 1.35 -15.95 9.64
C GLY A 358 0.31 -15.51 8.58
N PHE A 359 -0.18 -16.48 7.80
CA PHE A 359 -1.13 -16.32 6.68
C PHE A 359 -2.62 -16.33 7.07
N ALA A 360 -2.98 -16.07 8.34
CA ALA A 360 -4.38 -16.13 8.78
C ALA A 360 -5.34 -15.34 7.86
N ASP A 361 -4.90 -14.14 7.44
CA ASP A 361 -5.52 -13.26 6.44
C ASP A 361 -5.91 -14.00 5.14
N LEU A 362 -4.98 -14.77 4.56
CA LEU A 362 -5.20 -15.51 3.32
C LEU A 362 -6.15 -16.70 3.51
N TYR A 363 -6.04 -17.42 4.62
CA TYR A 363 -6.96 -18.53 4.91
C TYR A 363 -8.39 -18.04 5.12
N ILE A 364 -8.58 -16.95 5.85
CA ILE A 364 -9.90 -16.32 6.02
C ILE A 364 -10.45 -15.89 4.66
N ALA A 365 -9.64 -15.20 3.84
CA ALA A 365 -10.04 -14.79 2.51
C ALA A 365 -10.44 -15.97 1.61
N LEU A 366 -9.69 -17.08 1.66
CA LEU A 366 -10.00 -18.30 0.91
C LEU A 366 -11.30 -18.96 1.36
N VAL A 367 -11.55 -19.05 2.67
CA VAL A 367 -12.80 -19.60 3.21
C VAL A 367 -14.00 -18.76 2.76
N VAL A 368 -13.90 -17.43 2.88
CA VAL A 368 -14.96 -16.50 2.42
C VAL A 368 -15.18 -16.66 0.92
N PHE A 369 -14.10 -16.69 0.12
CA PHE A 369 -14.19 -16.82 -1.33
C PHE A 369 -14.80 -18.16 -1.78
N ILE A 370 -14.36 -19.29 -1.21
CA ILE A 370 -14.90 -20.61 -1.54
C ILE A 370 -16.35 -20.72 -1.09
N GLY A 371 -16.70 -20.18 0.07
CA GLY A 371 -18.09 -20.11 0.53
C GLY A 371 -18.97 -19.30 -0.43
N ALA A 372 -18.51 -18.13 -0.87
CA ALA A 372 -19.20 -17.28 -1.84
C ALA A 372 -19.42 -18.00 -3.18
N LEU A 373 -18.38 -18.67 -3.68
CA LEU A 373 -18.44 -19.41 -4.92
C LEU A 373 -19.36 -20.64 -4.79
N ALA A 374 -19.34 -21.34 -3.66
CA ALA A 374 -20.17 -22.52 -3.44
C ALA A 374 -21.64 -22.16 -3.48
N TYR A 375 -21.98 -21.02 -2.88
CA TYR A 375 -23.33 -20.49 -2.91
C TYR A 375 -23.75 -20.04 -4.33
N ALA A 376 -22.82 -19.51 -5.13
CA ALA A 376 -23.11 -19.13 -6.52
C ALA A 376 -23.36 -20.34 -7.42
N VAL A 377 -22.57 -21.41 -7.28
CA VAL A 377 -22.57 -22.59 -8.16
C VAL A 377 -23.54 -23.70 -7.67
N ARG A 378 -24.17 -23.56 -6.49
CA ARG A 378 -25.11 -24.56 -5.89
C ARG A 378 -26.23 -25.05 -6.81
N ARG A 379 -26.53 -24.32 -7.88
CA ARG A 379 -27.59 -24.64 -8.84
C ARG A 379 -27.12 -25.65 -9.91
N GLU A 380 -25.82 -25.76 -10.14
CA GLU A 380 -25.20 -26.80 -10.97
C GLU A 380 -25.02 -28.06 -10.12
N ARG A 381 -26.08 -28.88 -10.03
CA ARG A 381 -26.05 -30.14 -9.25
C ARG A 381 -24.98 -31.09 -9.81
N GLY A 382 -23.88 -31.32 -9.09
CA GLY A 382 -22.79 -32.21 -9.52
C GLY A 382 -21.54 -32.22 -8.63
N LEU A 383 -20.43 -32.80 -9.14
CA LEU A 383 -19.09 -32.94 -8.52
C LEU A 383 -18.54 -31.67 -7.85
N GLY A 384 -18.98 -30.48 -8.30
CA GLY A 384 -18.54 -29.17 -7.80
C GLY A 384 -18.76 -28.99 -6.30
N LEU A 385 -19.95 -29.30 -5.78
CA LEU A 385 -20.25 -29.15 -4.34
C LEU A 385 -19.38 -30.06 -3.45
N ARG A 386 -19.07 -31.28 -3.92
CA ARG A 386 -18.19 -32.22 -3.21
C ARG A 386 -16.73 -31.76 -3.23
N ALA A 387 -16.25 -31.28 -4.37
CA ALA A 387 -14.90 -30.71 -4.51
C ALA A 387 -14.72 -29.45 -3.63
N MET A 388 -15.77 -28.64 -3.49
CA MET A 388 -15.75 -27.46 -2.61
C MET A 388 -15.76 -27.83 -1.13
N GLY A 389 -16.58 -28.79 -0.72
CA GLY A 389 -16.55 -29.32 0.65
C GLY A 389 -15.18 -29.87 1.03
N PHE A 390 -14.55 -30.63 0.13
CA PHE A 390 -13.17 -31.12 0.31
C PHE A 390 -12.16 -29.98 0.40
N SER A 391 -12.27 -28.96 -0.45
CA SER A 391 -11.38 -27.78 -0.44
C SER A 391 -11.48 -27.02 0.89
N THR A 392 -12.71 -26.83 1.41
CA THR A 392 -12.93 -26.18 2.70
C THR A 392 -12.32 -26.99 3.86
N ALA A 393 -12.52 -28.31 3.86
CA ALA A 393 -11.95 -29.19 4.90
C ALA A 393 -10.41 -29.21 4.85
N LEU A 394 -9.82 -29.27 3.66
CA LEU A 394 -8.38 -29.20 3.46
C LEU A 394 -7.80 -27.88 3.97
N LEU A 395 -8.44 -26.76 3.64
CA LEU A 395 -8.01 -25.43 4.11
C LEU A 395 -8.13 -25.28 5.62
N ALA A 396 -9.19 -25.80 6.23
CA ALA A 396 -9.34 -25.82 7.68
C ALA A 396 -8.24 -26.64 8.36
N GLY A 397 -7.89 -27.81 7.79
CA GLY A 397 -6.78 -28.63 8.27
C GLY A 397 -5.41 -27.95 8.16
N LEU A 398 -5.15 -27.28 7.03
CA LEU A 398 -3.91 -26.53 6.81
C LEU A 398 -3.81 -25.30 7.73
N LEU A 399 -4.92 -24.58 7.98
CA LEU A 399 -4.97 -23.49 8.94
C LEU A 399 -4.64 -23.99 10.35
N ALA A 400 -5.26 -25.09 10.78
CA ALA A 400 -4.99 -25.69 12.10
C ALA A 400 -3.52 -26.11 12.24
N LEU A 401 -2.92 -26.71 11.19
CA LEU A 401 -1.51 -27.07 11.17
C LEU A 401 -0.59 -25.83 11.22
N GLY A 402 -0.89 -24.79 10.45
CA GLY A 402 -0.13 -23.54 10.45
C GLY A 402 -0.16 -22.82 11.80
N LEU A 403 -1.32 -22.78 12.46
CA LEU A 403 -1.46 -22.24 13.81
C LEU A 403 -0.64 -23.03 14.83
N LYS A 404 -0.64 -24.37 14.74
CA LYS A 404 0.15 -25.23 15.63
C LYS A 404 1.65 -25.00 15.48
N LEU A 405 2.15 -24.92 14.24
CA LEU A 405 3.57 -24.73 13.96
C LEU A 405 4.08 -23.31 14.29
N SER A 406 3.22 -22.29 14.18
CA SER A 406 3.60 -20.90 14.47
C SER A 406 3.70 -20.61 15.97
N GLY A 407 2.99 -21.37 16.81
CA GLY A 407 2.93 -21.13 18.26
C GLY A 407 4.16 -21.59 19.06
N GLU A 408 5.03 -22.45 18.50
CA GLU A 408 6.10 -23.09 19.30
C GLU A 408 7.30 -22.18 19.60
N THR A 409 7.57 -21.17 18.77
CA THR A 409 8.73 -20.25 18.93
C THR A 409 8.32 -18.82 19.28
N GLN A 410 7.06 -18.45 19.13
CA GLN A 410 6.60 -17.07 19.29
C GLN A 410 6.33 -16.71 20.76
N VAL A 411 7.12 -15.78 21.30
CA VAL A 411 6.99 -15.23 22.66
C VAL A 411 5.93 -14.13 22.72
N TYR A 412 5.86 -13.31 21.67
CA TYR A 412 4.92 -12.20 21.58
C TYR A 412 4.56 -11.92 20.12
N GLY A 413 3.31 -11.51 19.89
CA GLY A 413 2.82 -11.08 18.59
C GLY A 413 1.94 -9.86 18.74
N LEU A 414 2.15 -8.88 17.88
CA LEU A 414 1.30 -7.69 17.81
C LEU A 414 1.14 -7.27 16.36
N ARG A 415 -0.06 -6.81 16.02
CA ARG A 415 -0.33 -6.14 14.75
C ARG A 415 -0.94 -4.78 15.05
N ASN A 416 -0.29 -3.71 14.58
CA ASN A 416 -0.72 -2.34 14.82
C ASN A 416 -0.73 -1.51 13.52
N PHE A 417 -0.69 -0.18 13.62
CA PHE A 417 -0.73 0.74 12.48
C PHE A 417 0.54 0.77 11.62
N TYR A 418 1.70 0.39 12.17
CA TYR A 418 2.99 0.46 11.45
C TYR A 418 3.45 -0.91 10.97
N GLY A 419 2.99 -2.00 11.58
CA GLY A 419 3.49 -3.32 11.25
C GLY A 419 2.81 -4.51 11.90
N SER A 420 3.32 -5.68 11.53
CA SER A 420 3.19 -6.91 12.31
C SER A 420 4.54 -7.24 12.92
N TYR A 421 4.54 -7.38 14.24
CA TYR A 421 5.69 -7.60 15.09
C TYR A 421 5.63 -8.98 15.71
N ARG A 422 6.76 -9.67 15.71
CA ARG A 422 6.95 -10.92 16.43
C ARG A 422 8.22 -10.87 17.26
N VAL A 423 8.13 -11.38 18.47
CA VAL A 423 9.29 -11.74 19.28
C VAL A 423 9.35 -13.26 19.30
N GLU A 424 10.46 -13.81 18.86
CA GLU A 424 10.64 -15.26 18.68
C GLU A 424 11.89 -15.71 19.43
N ASP A 425 11.78 -16.82 20.17
CA ASP A 425 12.91 -17.46 20.84
C ASP A 425 13.34 -18.69 20.06
N ASP A 426 14.59 -18.67 19.59
CA ASP A 426 15.28 -19.85 19.09
C ASP A 426 15.99 -20.54 20.26
N LYS A 427 15.32 -21.52 20.85
CA LYS A 427 15.82 -22.26 22.01
C LYS A 427 17.08 -23.07 21.70
N ALA A 428 17.26 -23.51 20.45
CA ALA A 428 18.43 -24.30 20.06
C ALA A 428 19.70 -23.44 20.03
N LEU A 429 19.56 -22.18 19.59
CA LEU A 429 20.67 -21.23 19.49
C LEU A 429 20.79 -20.29 20.70
N GLY A 430 19.81 -20.28 21.60
CA GLY A 430 19.78 -19.35 22.73
C GLY A 430 19.65 -17.89 22.29
N LEU A 431 18.87 -17.64 21.23
CA LEU A 431 18.69 -16.31 20.64
C LEU A 431 17.23 -15.85 20.72
N ARG A 432 17.01 -14.59 21.05
CA ARG A 432 15.72 -13.91 20.89
C ARG A 432 15.78 -12.95 19.72
N ARG A 433 14.78 -12.98 18.85
CA ARG A 433 14.72 -12.14 17.65
C ARG A 433 13.50 -11.24 17.66
N PHE A 434 13.67 -9.99 17.26
CA PHE A 434 12.58 -9.08 16.93
C PHE A 434 12.41 -9.03 15.41
N VAL A 435 11.22 -9.40 14.96
CA VAL A 435 10.89 -9.51 13.54
C VAL A 435 9.73 -8.56 13.21
N HIS A 436 9.93 -7.72 12.20
CA HIS A 436 8.90 -6.86 11.60
C HIS A 436 8.67 -7.31 10.16
N GLY A 437 7.49 -7.86 9.87
CA GLY A 437 7.23 -8.50 8.58
C GLY A 437 8.17 -9.70 8.34
N SER A 438 9.09 -9.54 7.39
CA SER A 438 10.14 -10.50 7.02
C SER A 438 11.55 -10.10 7.50
N THR A 439 11.71 -8.91 8.09
CA THR A 439 13.01 -8.34 8.48
C THR A 439 13.29 -8.56 9.96
N VAL A 440 14.52 -8.97 10.28
CA VAL A 440 15.02 -9.04 11.66
C VAL A 440 15.63 -7.69 12.03
N HIS A 441 15.04 -7.01 13.01
CA HIS A 441 15.47 -5.68 13.47
C HIS A 441 16.35 -5.74 14.73
N GLY A 442 16.50 -6.93 15.31
CA GLY A 442 17.34 -7.11 16.48
C GLY A 442 17.41 -8.56 16.91
N ILE A 443 18.57 -8.96 17.40
CA ILE A 443 18.82 -10.27 17.99
C ILE A 443 19.49 -10.06 19.34
N GLN A 444 19.06 -10.78 20.36
CA GLN A 444 19.71 -10.78 21.67
C GLN A 444 20.10 -12.20 22.05
N HIS A 445 21.32 -12.35 22.58
CA HIS A 445 21.74 -13.59 23.23
C HIS A 445 21.00 -13.74 24.56
N LEU A 446 20.46 -14.93 24.83
CA LEU A 446 19.75 -15.25 26.06
C LEU A 446 20.68 -15.79 27.16
N ALA A 447 21.93 -16.11 26.82
CA ALA A 447 22.94 -16.55 27.77
C ALA A 447 23.35 -15.39 28.69
N ALA A 448 23.46 -15.68 29.99
CA ALA A 448 23.84 -14.70 31.00
C ALA A 448 25.24 -14.11 30.71
N GLY A 449 25.34 -12.79 30.71
CA GLY A 449 26.58 -12.05 30.41
C GLY A 449 26.83 -11.78 28.93
N GLU A 450 26.02 -12.32 28.01
CA GLU A 450 26.12 -12.06 26.57
C GLU A 450 25.04 -11.09 26.05
N GLU A 451 24.19 -10.56 26.93
CA GLU A 451 22.99 -9.79 26.53
C GLU A 451 23.32 -8.51 25.76
N LEU A 452 24.48 -7.90 26.05
CA LEU A 452 24.99 -6.70 25.37
C LEU A 452 25.96 -7.02 24.22
N LYS A 453 26.10 -8.28 23.81
CA LYS A 453 26.90 -8.61 22.63
C LYS A 453 26.21 -8.03 21.40
N THR A 454 26.92 -7.22 20.62
CA THR A 454 26.42 -6.64 19.36
C THR A 454 26.02 -7.75 18.39
N THR A 455 24.87 -7.62 17.77
CA THR A 455 24.32 -8.60 16.80
C THR A 455 23.89 -7.89 15.51
N VAL A 456 23.25 -8.65 14.62
CA VAL A 456 22.73 -8.22 13.31
C VAL A 456 23.80 -7.44 12.53
N TYR A 457 23.43 -6.32 11.92
CA TYR A 457 24.33 -5.41 11.22
C TYR A 457 25.17 -4.51 12.14
N TYR A 458 25.00 -4.57 13.47
CA TYR A 458 25.85 -3.88 14.46
C TYR A 458 27.04 -4.72 14.92
N SER A 459 27.06 -6.00 14.58
CA SER A 459 28.07 -6.96 15.02
C SER A 459 29.50 -6.42 14.90
N ALA A 460 30.37 -6.79 15.83
CA ALA A 460 31.78 -6.43 15.79
C ALA A 460 32.41 -6.71 14.41
N GLY A 461 33.21 -5.74 13.92
CA GLY A 461 33.78 -5.74 12.58
C GLY A 461 32.85 -5.23 11.48
N SER A 462 31.61 -4.83 11.81
CA SER A 462 30.74 -4.12 10.87
C SER A 462 31.25 -2.69 10.62
N PRO A 463 30.89 -2.07 9.47
CA PRO A 463 31.25 -0.69 9.19
C PRO A 463 30.81 0.29 10.28
N ILE A 464 29.63 0.07 10.87
CA ILE A 464 29.12 0.92 11.94
C ILE A 464 29.91 0.77 13.24
N SER A 465 30.22 -0.46 13.64
CA SER A 465 31.01 -0.72 14.86
C SER A 465 32.41 -0.08 14.76
N GLU A 466 33.07 -0.22 13.60
CA GLU A 466 34.35 0.44 13.33
C GLU A 466 34.24 1.97 13.35
N LEU A 467 33.16 2.52 12.78
CA LEU A 467 32.92 3.96 12.74
C LEU A 467 32.69 4.54 14.13
N LEU A 468 31.87 3.90 14.98
CA LEU A 468 31.63 4.32 16.36
C LEU A 468 32.90 4.23 17.22
N ALA A 469 33.78 3.28 16.94
CA ALA A 469 35.09 3.21 17.58
C ALA A 469 35.98 4.40 17.14
N ALA A 470 36.00 4.71 15.84
CA ALA A 470 36.82 5.76 15.25
C ALA A 470 36.30 7.19 15.48
N PHE A 471 35.01 7.36 15.74
CA PHE A 471 34.34 8.65 15.92
C PHE A 471 33.62 8.69 17.28
N PRO A 472 34.34 8.98 18.38
CA PRO A 472 33.71 9.15 19.69
C PRO A 472 32.80 10.39 19.70
N ALA A 473 31.49 10.14 19.79
CA ALA A 473 30.46 11.17 19.90
C ALA A 473 29.98 11.29 21.35
N ALA A 474 29.78 12.52 21.85
CA ALA A 474 29.20 12.74 23.17
C ALA A 474 27.67 12.79 23.12
N HIS A 475 27.12 13.35 22.04
CA HIS A 475 25.67 13.49 21.81
C HIS A 475 25.31 12.80 20.50
N VAL A 476 24.54 11.72 20.60
CA VAL A 476 24.11 10.89 19.48
C VAL A 476 22.60 11.01 19.31
N GLY A 477 22.17 11.41 18.11
CA GLY A 477 20.76 11.32 17.73
C GLY A 477 20.59 10.10 16.83
N ALA A 478 19.67 9.20 17.18
CA ALA A 478 19.41 7.95 16.45
C ALA A 478 17.98 7.96 15.91
N VAL A 479 17.83 7.81 14.60
CA VAL A 479 16.54 7.70 13.93
C VAL A 479 16.24 6.22 13.71
N GLY A 480 15.18 5.72 14.35
CA GLY A 480 14.88 4.30 14.49
C GLY A 480 15.50 3.70 15.76
N LEU A 481 14.77 2.79 16.40
CA LEU A 481 15.22 2.10 17.62
C LEU A 481 15.55 0.62 17.38
N GLY A 482 14.71 -0.08 16.61
CA GLY A 482 14.72 -1.55 16.57
C GLY A 482 14.47 -2.11 17.98
N VAL A 483 15.47 -2.80 18.55
CA VAL A 483 15.46 -3.20 19.97
C VAL A 483 16.56 -2.54 20.80
N GLY A 484 17.23 -1.53 20.23
CA GLY A 484 18.32 -0.82 20.90
C GLY A 484 19.68 -1.52 20.82
N VAL A 485 19.93 -2.43 19.86
CA VAL A 485 21.23 -3.13 19.74
C VAL A 485 22.42 -2.16 19.69
N SER A 486 22.26 -0.99 19.07
CA SER A 486 23.28 0.07 19.02
C SER A 486 23.75 0.57 20.39
N CYS A 487 22.93 0.42 21.44
CA CYS A 487 23.30 0.74 22.82
C CYS A 487 24.46 -0.11 23.35
N ALA A 488 24.71 -1.30 22.77
CA ALA A 488 25.84 -2.14 23.14
C ALA A 488 27.20 -1.45 22.94
N ASP A 489 27.30 -0.61 21.90
CA ASP A 489 28.51 0.16 21.56
C ASP A 489 28.55 1.55 22.25
N ALA A 490 27.51 1.90 23.00
CA ALA A 490 27.42 3.19 23.67
C ALA A 490 28.44 3.31 24.81
N ARG A 491 29.08 4.48 24.91
CA ARG A 491 30.11 4.75 25.92
C ARG A 491 29.51 5.43 27.15
N LYS A 492 30.07 5.12 28.32
CA LYS A 492 29.66 5.77 29.57
C LYS A 492 29.88 7.28 29.48
N GLY A 493 28.89 8.06 29.92
CA GLY A 493 28.92 9.52 29.88
C GLY A 493 28.57 10.14 28.52
N THR A 494 28.06 9.33 27.58
CA THR A 494 27.45 9.83 26.33
C THR A 494 25.94 9.92 26.48
N GLU A 495 25.31 10.77 25.68
CA GLU A 495 23.86 10.95 25.61
C GLU A 495 23.35 10.43 24.26
N TRP A 496 22.30 9.61 24.30
CA TRP A 496 21.66 9.04 23.13
C TRP A 496 20.16 9.38 23.12
N VAL A 497 19.71 9.99 22.03
CA VAL A 497 18.30 10.31 21.80
C VAL A 497 17.79 9.50 20.63
N PHE A 498 16.91 8.53 20.88
CA PHE A 498 16.27 7.73 19.84
C PHE A 498 14.95 8.38 19.41
N TYR A 499 14.74 8.52 18.11
CA TYR A 499 13.46 8.93 17.51
C TYR A 499 12.81 7.71 16.87
N GLU A 500 11.77 7.18 17.52
CA GLU A 500 11.07 5.97 17.09
C GLU A 500 9.64 6.30 16.67
N LEU A 501 9.27 5.96 15.45
CA LEU A 501 7.95 6.26 14.89
C LEU A 501 6.84 5.52 15.65
N ASP A 502 7.12 4.27 16.05
CA ASP A 502 6.13 3.38 16.65
C ASP A 502 6.31 3.19 18.17
N PRO A 503 5.38 3.68 19.00
CA PRO A 503 5.44 3.48 20.46
C PRO A 503 5.41 1.99 20.87
N ASP A 504 4.83 1.10 20.07
CA ASP A 504 4.80 -0.34 20.38
C ASP A 504 6.19 -0.97 20.22
N VAL A 505 7.03 -0.47 19.32
CA VAL A 505 8.44 -0.90 19.19
C VAL A 505 9.21 -0.55 20.45
N VAL A 506 8.98 0.64 21.03
CA VAL A 506 9.58 1.05 22.31
C VAL A 506 9.14 0.14 23.45
N SER A 507 7.86 -0.21 23.51
CA SER A 507 7.32 -1.16 24.50
C SER A 507 7.96 -2.54 24.34
N ILE A 508 8.10 -3.04 23.10
CA ILE A 508 8.73 -4.32 22.82
C ILE A 508 10.20 -4.32 23.25
N ALA A 509 10.95 -3.28 22.88
CA ALA A 509 12.36 -3.13 23.23
C ALA A 509 12.59 -3.09 24.74
N ARG A 510 11.70 -2.46 25.52
CA ARG A 510 11.81 -2.40 26.99
C ARG A 510 11.33 -3.66 27.71
N LYS A 511 10.37 -4.40 27.14
CA LYS A 511 9.73 -5.53 27.81
C LYS A 511 10.39 -6.88 27.50
N TYR A 512 10.88 -7.05 26.27
CA TYR A 512 11.37 -8.35 25.79
C TYR A 512 12.88 -8.38 25.56
N PHE A 513 13.56 -7.23 25.58
CA PHE A 513 15.00 -7.07 25.37
C PHE A 513 15.60 -6.23 26.50
N THR A 514 16.92 -6.34 26.70
CA THR A 514 17.63 -5.70 27.82
C THR A 514 18.66 -4.64 27.38
N PHE A 515 18.81 -4.39 26.07
CA PHE A 515 19.78 -3.41 25.56
C PHE A 515 19.58 -1.99 26.11
N LEU A 516 18.34 -1.53 26.21
CA LEU A 516 18.04 -0.19 26.73
C LEU A 516 18.27 -0.09 28.24
N GLU A 517 17.90 -1.14 28.98
CA GLU A 517 18.08 -1.23 30.43
C GLU A 517 19.56 -1.27 30.81
N ASN A 518 20.35 -2.05 30.06
CA ASN A 518 21.77 -2.26 30.31
C ASN A 518 22.67 -1.26 29.54
N CYS A 519 22.08 -0.24 28.90
CA CYS A 519 22.86 0.75 28.16
C CYS A 519 23.80 1.54 29.10
N LYS A 520 25.03 1.77 28.66
CA LYS A 520 26.02 2.53 29.44
C LYS A 520 25.87 4.05 29.29
N ALA A 521 25.13 4.50 28.27
CA ALA A 521 24.85 5.91 28.00
C ALA A 521 23.56 6.38 28.69
N ASP A 522 23.38 7.70 28.78
CA ASP A 522 22.09 8.29 29.11
C ASP A 522 21.18 8.19 27.89
N VAL A 523 20.07 7.44 28.00
CA VAL A 523 19.20 7.11 26.88
C VAL A 523 17.82 7.72 27.06
N SER A 524 17.40 8.50 26.06
CA SER A 524 16.02 8.96 25.91
C SER A 524 15.42 8.43 24.60
N VAL A 525 14.10 8.20 24.61
CA VAL A 525 13.35 7.75 23.43
C VAL A 525 12.18 8.70 23.23
N VAL A 526 12.15 9.35 22.08
CA VAL A 526 11.10 10.28 21.64
C VAL A 526 10.26 9.57 20.59
N THR A 527 8.96 9.45 20.83
CA THR A 527 8.04 8.79 19.89
C THR A 527 7.51 9.75 18.82
N GLY A 528 7.30 9.22 17.61
CA GLY A 528 6.76 9.93 16.45
C GLY A 528 7.79 10.16 15.34
N ASP A 529 7.35 10.79 14.23
CA ASP A 529 8.22 10.99 13.05
C ASP A 529 9.53 11.71 13.39
N ALA A 530 10.63 11.11 13.00
CA ALA A 530 11.96 11.58 13.34
C ALA A 530 12.29 12.92 12.69
N ARG A 531 11.88 13.17 11.44
CA ARG A 531 12.16 14.44 10.76
C ARG A 531 11.40 15.58 11.41
N LEU A 532 10.14 15.37 11.79
CA LEU A 532 9.33 16.35 12.50
C LEU A 532 9.88 16.64 13.91
N ASN A 533 10.38 15.63 14.63
CA ASN A 533 10.98 15.82 15.95
C ASN A 533 12.38 16.47 15.87
N LEU A 534 13.25 16.06 14.93
CA LEU A 534 14.54 16.72 14.67
C LEU A 534 14.38 18.19 14.28
N LYS A 535 13.27 18.58 13.64
CA LYS A 535 12.96 19.99 13.38
C LYS A 535 12.82 20.82 14.65
N LYS A 536 12.37 20.22 15.76
CA LYS A 536 12.20 20.88 17.06
C LYS A 536 13.50 20.97 17.86
N GLU A 537 14.50 20.13 17.55
CA GLU A 537 15.82 20.17 18.19
C GLU A 537 16.57 21.47 17.87
N PRO A 538 17.42 21.95 18.80
CA PRO A 538 18.24 23.12 18.54
C PRO A 538 19.32 22.83 17.47
N PRO A 539 19.76 23.85 16.73
CA PRO A 539 20.91 23.70 15.84
C PRO A 539 22.16 23.26 16.59
N GLY A 540 22.99 22.40 15.97
CA GLY A 540 24.24 21.94 16.59
C GLY A 540 24.07 21.00 17.79
N ARG A 541 22.91 20.35 17.93
CA ARG A 541 22.61 19.44 19.05
C ARG A 541 23.49 18.20 19.10
N PHE A 542 23.81 17.61 17.94
CA PHE A 542 24.41 16.28 17.84
C PHE A 542 25.83 16.31 17.27
N ASP A 543 26.68 15.40 17.77
CA ASP A 543 27.98 15.10 17.18
C ASP A 543 27.85 14.07 16.04
N LEU A 544 26.94 13.11 16.25
CA LEU A 544 26.62 12.03 15.32
C LEU A 544 25.10 11.92 15.16
N LEU A 545 24.64 11.92 13.91
CA LEU A 545 23.29 11.52 13.56
C LEU A 545 23.32 10.14 12.91
N TYR A 546 22.66 9.21 13.56
CA TYR A 546 22.57 7.82 13.22
C TYR A 546 21.19 7.55 12.60
N LEU A 547 21.12 7.00 11.38
CA LEU A 547 19.85 6.81 10.66
C LEU A 547 19.64 5.35 10.26
N ASP A 548 18.71 4.70 10.96
CA ASP A 548 18.32 3.30 10.80
C ASP A 548 16.78 3.14 10.87
N ALA A 549 16.07 3.88 10.04
CA ALA A 549 14.60 3.81 9.91
C ALA A 549 14.12 2.78 8.86
N PHE A 550 14.96 1.82 8.49
CA PHE A 550 14.77 1.00 7.29
C PHE A 550 13.99 -0.27 7.64
N THR A 551 12.74 -0.38 7.19
CA THR A 551 11.91 -1.58 7.35
C THR A 551 11.81 -2.32 6.02
N GLY A 552 12.15 -3.61 5.95
CA GLY A 552 11.80 -4.45 4.79
C GLY A 552 12.38 -4.03 3.45
N GLY A 553 13.45 -3.22 3.43
CA GLY A 553 14.06 -2.70 2.20
C GLY A 553 13.37 -1.47 1.60
N SER A 554 12.46 -0.80 2.31
CA SER A 554 11.92 0.52 1.94
C SER A 554 12.36 1.59 2.94
N VAL A 555 12.95 2.67 2.41
CA VAL A 555 13.25 3.89 3.17
C VAL A 555 12.06 4.83 3.07
N PRO A 556 11.59 5.45 4.15
CA PRO A 556 10.68 6.57 4.03
C PRO A 556 11.36 7.69 3.22
N PHE A 557 10.85 7.96 2.02
CA PHE A 557 11.54 8.83 1.07
C PHE A 557 11.76 10.25 1.60
N HIS A 558 10.86 10.73 2.47
CA HIS A 558 10.99 12.04 3.10
C HIS A 558 12.17 12.13 4.08
N LEU A 559 12.85 11.04 4.42
CA LEU A 559 14.06 11.04 5.26
C LEU A 559 15.36 11.16 4.46
N ILE A 560 15.31 11.08 3.12
CA ILE A 560 16.49 11.05 2.25
C ILE A 560 16.47 12.12 1.13
N THR A 561 15.54 13.08 1.22
CA THR A 561 15.49 14.23 0.31
C THR A 561 16.59 15.24 0.63
N LYS A 562 16.87 16.14 -0.31
CA LYS A 562 17.76 17.28 -0.10
C LYS A 562 17.38 18.06 1.18
N GLU A 563 16.10 18.39 1.34
CA GLU A 563 15.61 19.17 2.48
C GLU A 563 15.75 18.42 3.82
N ALA A 564 15.68 17.08 3.79
CA ALA A 564 15.96 16.26 4.97
C ALA A 564 17.43 16.33 5.37
N LEU A 565 18.36 16.21 4.41
CA LEU A 565 19.78 16.30 4.68
C LEU A 565 20.23 17.70 5.11
N GLU A 566 19.63 18.76 4.56
CA GLU A 566 19.84 20.13 5.03
C GLU A 566 19.38 20.31 6.49
N LEU A 567 18.22 19.74 6.84
CA LEU A 567 17.76 19.73 8.23
C LEU A 567 18.74 18.98 9.13
N TYR A 568 19.16 17.77 8.77
CA TYR A 568 20.10 16.99 9.59
C TYR A 568 21.43 17.70 9.78
N ARG A 569 21.98 18.29 8.71
CA ARG A 569 23.18 19.14 8.77
C ARG A 569 23.02 20.27 9.78
N SER A 570 21.86 20.93 9.79
CA SER A 570 21.61 22.03 10.73
C SER A 570 21.55 21.59 12.20
N ARG A 571 21.26 20.30 12.47
CA ARG A 571 21.21 19.72 13.82
C ARG A 571 22.54 19.12 14.27
N LEU A 572 23.50 18.97 13.36
CA LEU A 572 24.86 18.58 13.67
C LEU A 572 25.72 19.77 14.08
N LYS A 573 26.67 19.53 14.99
CA LYS A 573 27.76 20.47 15.25
C LYS A 573 28.64 20.64 14.01
N PRO A 574 29.41 21.75 13.91
CA PRO A 574 30.41 21.90 12.87
C PRO A 574 31.33 20.69 12.78
N GLY A 575 31.38 20.07 11.60
CA GLY A 575 32.16 18.85 11.35
C GLY A 575 31.56 17.56 11.90
N GLY A 576 30.30 17.57 12.37
CA GLY A 576 29.56 16.37 12.75
C GLY A 576 29.35 15.39 11.59
N LEU A 577 28.86 14.20 11.93
CA LEU A 577 28.76 13.08 11.00
C LEU A 577 27.31 12.56 10.94
N MET A 578 26.81 12.31 9.73
CA MET A 578 25.61 11.51 9.50
C MET A 578 26.02 10.11 9.05
N VAL A 579 25.32 9.09 9.52
CA VAL A 579 25.55 7.70 9.09
C VAL A 579 24.20 7.03 8.82
N PHE A 580 24.04 6.51 7.61
CA PHE A 580 22.82 5.85 7.15
C PHE A 580 23.08 4.35 6.99
N HIS A 581 22.21 3.54 7.59
CA HIS A 581 22.09 2.14 7.23
C HIS A 581 21.39 2.05 5.87
N VAL A 582 21.96 1.42 4.85
CA VAL A 582 21.37 1.41 3.49
C VAL A 582 21.26 0.00 2.91
N SER A 583 21.35 -1.02 3.77
CA SER A 583 21.18 -2.42 3.40
C SER A 583 19.77 -2.65 2.85
N GLY A 584 19.65 -2.79 1.54
CA GLY A 584 18.37 -2.96 0.87
C GLY A 584 18.53 -3.57 -0.52
N ASN A 585 17.63 -4.50 -0.85
CA ASN A 585 17.70 -5.28 -2.08
C ASN A 585 16.91 -4.66 -3.24
N PHE A 586 15.99 -3.72 -2.97
CA PHE A 586 15.02 -3.25 -3.96
C PHE A 586 15.32 -1.88 -4.54
N LEU A 587 15.97 -0.98 -3.77
CA LEU A 587 16.24 0.40 -4.18
C LEU A 587 17.72 0.77 -4.02
N ASP A 588 18.30 1.44 -5.01
CA ASP A 588 19.61 2.10 -4.98
C ASP A 588 19.52 3.41 -4.19
N VAL A 589 19.33 3.25 -2.88
CA VAL A 589 19.21 4.35 -1.91
C VAL A 589 20.54 5.10 -1.78
N VAL A 590 21.66 4.39 -1.90
CA VAL A 590 23.01 4.96 -1.89
C VAL A 590 23.12 6.11 -2.88
N SER A 591 22.74 5.88 -4.14
CA SER A 591 22.78 6.91 -5.18
C SER A 591 21.86 8.08 -4.87
N VAL A 592 20.67 7.82 -4.32
CA VAL A 592 19.72 8.87 -3.91
C VAL A 592 20.30 9.75 -2.81
N ILE A 593 20.78 9.15 -1.71
CA ILE A 593 21.34 9.90 -0.58
C ILE A 593 22.59 10.67 -1.00
N ARG A 594 23.46 10.08 -1.83
CA ARG A 594 24.65 10.78 -2.37
C ARG A 594 24.26 12.04 -3.14
N LEU A 595 23.26 11.98 -4.01
CA LEU A 595 22.79 13.14 -4.78
C LEU A 595 22.17 14.21 -3.89
N SER A 596 21.32 13.79 -2.94
CA SER A 596 20.74 14.70 -1.93
C SER A 596 21.83 15.35 -1.07
N ALA A 597 22.87 14.60 -0.69
CA ALA A 597 23.99 15.08 0.11
C ALA A 597 24.80 16.11 -0.66
N ALA A 598 25.16 15.82 -1.91
CA ALA A 598 25.88 16.74 -2.77
C ALA A 598 25.09 18.05 -2.97
N ALA A 599 23.77 17.96 -3.17
CA ALA A 599 22.90 19.14 -3.31
C ALA A 599 22.75 19.95 -2.01
N ALA A 600 22.94 19.31 -0.86
CA ALA A 600 23.01 19.94 0.46
C ALA A 600 24.44 20.40 0.84
N GLY A 601 25.41 20.32 -0.09
CA GLY A 601 26.80 20.72 0.13
C GLY A 601 27.60 19.80 1.05
N LEU A 602 27.28 18.50 1.06
CA LEU A 602 27.92 17.45 1.84
C LEU A 602 28.58 16.41 0.92
N GLN A 603 29.53 15.64 1.45
CA GLN A 603 30.17 14.53 0.74
C GLN A 603 29.84 13.20 1.43
N SER A 604 29.79 12.12 0.64
CA SER A 604 29.40 10.79 1.10
C SER A 604 30.44 9.73 0.79
N LEU A 605 30.66 8.80 1.72
CA LEU A 605 31.45 7.58 1.53
C LEU A 605 30.60 6.36 1.92
N GLU A 606 30.76 5.25 1.21
CA GLU A 606 30.09 3.97 1.48
C GLU A 606 31.07 2.90 1.97
N LYS A 607 30.55 1.94 2.72
CA LYS A 607 31.25 0.71 3.06
C LYS A 607 30.25 -0.42 3.29
N SER A 608 30.53 -1.60 2.74
CA SER A 608 29.74 -2.80 2.92
C SER A 608 30.55 -3.94 3.52
N ILE A 609 29.87 -4.89 4.16
CA ILE A 609 30.44 -6.12 4.66
C ILE A 609 29.47 -7.28 4.45
N SER A 610 30.03 -8.45 4.13
CA SER A 610 29.30 -9.72 4.13
C SER A 610 29.81 -10.61 5.24
N PHE A 611 28.92 -11.08 6.11
CA PHE A 611 29.26 -12.05 7.16
C PHE A 611 28.96 -13.49 6.71
N ASP A 612 29.50 -14.47 7.44
CA ASP A 612 29.18 -15.89 7.24
C ASP A 612 27.70 -16.15 7.50
N THR A 613 27.02 -16.77 6.55
CA THR A 613 25.60 -17.12 6.63
C THR A 613 25.30 -18.16 7.70
N ASN A 614 26.31 -18.87 8.20
CA ASN A 614 26.16 -19.87 9.27
C ASN A 614 26.04 -19.25 10.67
N ASP A 615 26.36 -17.97 10.85
CA ASP A 615 26.15 -17.26 12.12
C ASP A 615 24.86 -16.42 12.04
N PRO A 616 23.72 -16.96 12.53
CA PRO A 616 22.43 -16.27 12.42
C PRO A 616 22.34 -15.02 13.29
N ALA A 617 23.31 -14.76 14.17
CA ALA A 617 23.37 -13.54 14.96
C ALA A 617 24.02 -12.39 14.19
N ARG A 618 24.67 -12.61 13.03
CA ARG A 618 25.38 -11.57 12.26
C ARG A 618 24.77 -11.42 10.87
N LEU A 619 24.38 -10.19 10.52
CA LEU A 619 23.77 -9.90 9.22
C LEU A 619 24.66 -8.92 8.44
N SER A 620 24.89 -9.24 7.16
CA SER A 620 25.60 -8.38 6.22
C SER A 620 24.99 -6.99 6.16
N SER A 621 25.81 -5.96 5.95
CA SER A 621 25.32 -4.58 5.95
C SER A 621 26.08 -3.66 5.02
N GLU A 622 25.38 -2.61 4.58
CA GLU A 622 25.87 -1.52 3.77
C GLU A 622 25.56 -0.20 4.47
N TRP A 623 26.54 0.69 4.54
CA TRP A 623 26.46 1.94 5.28
C TRP A 623 26.97 3.11 4.45
N LEU A 624 26.37 4.28 4.65
CA LEU A 624 26.78 5.53 4.02
C LEU A 624 27.09 6.59 5.09
N ALA A 625 28.33 7.07 5.12
CA ALA A 625 28.78 8.16 5.97
C ALA A 625 28.73 9.49 5.19
N VAL A 626 28.13 10.54 5.78
CA VAL A 626 27.90 11.83 5.12
C VAL A 626 28.36 12.98 6.01
N THR A 627 29.24 13.85 5.51
CA THR A 627 29.80 15.00 6.27
C THR A 627 30.39 16.05 5.31
N ASP A 628 30.59 17.28 5.80
CA ASP A 628 31.39 18.33 5.15
C ASP A 628 32.83 18.40 5.71
N ASN A 629 33.20 17.53 6.65
CA ASN A 629 34.52 17.55 7.27
C ASN A 629 35.57 16.76 6.47
N PRO A 630 36.56 17.41 5.85
CA PRO A 630 37.58 16.74 5.04
C PRO A 630 38.48 15.80 5.85
N ALA A 631 38.70 16.08 7.14
CA ALA A 631 39.51 15.21 8.00
C ALA A 631 38.80 13.88 8.28
N HIS A 632 37.49 13.91 8.50
CA HIS A 632 36.68 12.71 8.67
C HIS A 632 36.65 11.86 7.41
N LEU A 633 36.43 12.49 6.25
CA LEU A 633 36.45 11.80 4.96
C LEU A 633 37.80 11.12 4.70
N LYS A 634 38.92 11.81 4.94
CA LYS A 634 40.25 11.24 4.79
C LYS A 634 40.50 10.08 5.75
N LYS A 635 39.99 10.16 6.98
CA LYS A 635 40.10 9.08 7.98
C LYS A 635 39.30 7.84 7.56
N LEU A 636 38.05 8.03 7.13
CA LEU A 636 37.17 6.96 6.66
C LEU A 636 37.69 6.30 5.38
N ALA A 637 38.21 7.09 4.43
CA ALA A 637 38.82 6.56 3.21
C ALA A 637 40.01 5.63 3.51
N LYS A 638 40.83 5.97 4.51
CA LYS A 638 41.94 5.11 4.96
C LYS A 638 41.47 3.81 5.61
N SER A 639 40.25 3.76 6.16
CA SER A 639 39.66 2.56 6.74
C SER A 639 38.76 1.79 5.76
N GLY A 640 38.95 2.02 4.45
CA GLY A 640 38.30 1.25 3.38
C GLY A 640 36.92 1.74 2.97
N TRP A 641 36.49 2.94 3.39
CA TRP A 641 35.28 3.56 2.85
C TRP A 641 35.56 4.17 1.48
N THR A 642 34.67 3.96 0.52
CA THR A 642 34.84 4.40 -0.88
C THR A 642 33.83 5.46 -1.27
N VAL A 643 34.12 6.23 -2.32
CA VAL A 643 33.14 7.17 -2.87
C VAL A 643 32.12 6.38 -3.68
N PRO A 644 30.80 6.51 -3.42
CA PRO A 644 29.80 5.81 -4.22
C PRO A 644 29.81 6.26 -5.68
N ALA A 645 29.44 5.34 -6.57
CA ALA A 645 29.45 5.58 -8.01
C ALA A 645 28.61 6.83 -8.41
N PRO A 646 29.10 7.64 -9.38
CA PRO A 646 28.35 8.79 -9.85
C PRO A 646 27.14 8.39 -10.69
N ARG A 647 26.01 9.07 -10.44
CA ARG A 647 24.78 9.00 -11.26
C ARG A 647 24.41 10.39 -11.77
N ALA A 648 25.16 10.91 -12.74
CA ALA A 648 25.01 12.30 -13.20
C ALA A 648 23.69 12.55 -13.96
N ASP A 649 23.05 11.50 -14.50
CA ASP A 649 21.78 11.58 -15.23
C ASP A 649 20.54 11.57 -14.31
N TRP A 650 20.75 11.50 -12.99
CA TRP A 650 19.68 11.46 -12.00
C TRP A 650 19.38 12.86 -11.48
N ARG A 651 18.09 13.15 -11.35
CA ARG A 651 17.62 14.37 -10.70
C ARG A 651 17.56 14.14 -9.19
N VAL A 652 18.03 15.13 -8.43
CA VAL A 652 18.01 15.14 -6.96
C VAL A 652 16.58 14.97 -6.45
N TRP A 653 16.39 14.11 -5.45
CA TRP A 653 15.10 13.96 -4.78
C TRP A 653 14.88 15.12 -3.82
N THR A 654 13.68 15.70 -3.89
CA THR A 654 13.22 16.80 -3.03
C THR A 654 11.88 16.41 -2.44
N ASP A 655 11.39 17.16 -1.47
CA ASP A 655 10.04 16.94 -0.92
C ASP A 655 8.94 17.02 -2.00
N GLU A 656 9.17 17.77 -3.08
CA GLU A 656 8.26 17.94 -4.21
C GLU A 656 8.51 16.96 -5.37
N TYR A 657 9.62 16.23 -5.40
CA TYR A 657 10.00 15.43 -6.58
C TYR A 657 10.79 14.17 -6.21
N ARG A 658 10.39 13.04 -6.79
CA ARG A 658 11.10 11.76 -6.67
C ARG A 658 10.89 10.91 -7.92
N ASN A 659 11.83 10.01 -8.19
CA ASN A 659 11.74 9.06 -9.30
C ASN A 659 12.08 7.66 -8.82
N VAL A 660 11.07 6.96 -8.30
CA VAL A 660 11.23 5.62 -7.73
C VAL A 660 11.68 4.61 -8.79
N LEU A 661 11.18 4.72 -10.03
CA LEU A 661 11.51 3.80 -11.13
C LEU A 661 13.00 3.75 -11.45
N LYS A 662 13.67 4.92 -11.49
CA LYS A 662 15.12 4.98 -11.70
C LYS A 662 15.91 4.36 -10.54
N ALA A 663 15.36 4.39 -9.33
CA ALA A 663 16.01 3.88 -8.14
C ALA A 663 15.86 2.37 -7.94
N ILE A 664 15.04 1.66 -8.73
CA ILE A 664 14.87 0.21 -8.60
C ILE A 664 16.15 -0.53 -9.00
N LYS A 665 16.59 -1.47 -8.15
CA LYS A 665 17.62 -2.46 -8.46
C LYS A 665 16.96 -3.57 -9.30
N TRP A 666 17.17 -3.55 -10.60
CA TRP A 666 16.61 -4.51 -11.58
C TRP A 666 17.37 -5.83 -11.62
#